data_AF-A0A7X2MBL5-F1
#
_entry.id   AF-A0A7X2MBL5-F1
#
_cell.length_a   1.000
_cell.length_b   1.000
_cell.length_c   1.000
_cell.angle_alpha   90.00
_cell.angle_beta   90.00
_cell.angle_gamma   90.00
#
_symmetry.space_group_name_H-M   'P 1'
#
loop_
_entity.id
_entity.type
_entity.pdbx_description
1 polymer ?
#
loop_
_entity_poly.entity_id
_entity_poly.type
_entity_poly.pdbx_seq_one_letter_code
_entity_poly.pdbx_strand_id
1 'polypeptide(L)'
;MNISGIRPKQEFYAGVERREPEKKEMHRLNQVAIRMVEMPPLFSEEPMNGPAAAVKVMADTFRDYDREVVAVVNLRADMRPININIASIGALDQSIAHPREILKSTILSNAAAIILVHNHPSGRLVPSVEDIGLTDRMNKICDLIGVKLVDHIIVGPGNEFYSFQEKNQMPLASLKLTKNLEDIELEGFRVAENTAVKEEKKVITLTVAECMEFHSMGEFHENIKSVAEAVAKFKAIPPERMHGVPAIGIRAADPKDPDEYTEMDVLIGRRIDMDMLRYIPEIADNWQAQQMIASLIHEMPDVKVVGQIPDSIQKKIDWLESRDKRTDELQQITDKLEKGVVEVFQSDRYKQFLDTMAKFPRYSVNNSLLIMMQKPDAQLCQSFTGWKQMGRYVKKGEKGISILAPAPYKIEREQTKLDEKGRPVFDADGEPVKEKVEVTIRAFKVVKTFDLSQTDGKELPAIGPSELVGNIEGYPKLLQALQEISPVPVSFELIDGNAKGFYHLEDKKIVVQDGMSEVQTIKTLLHEMAHQKLHDKDNVPEAKDISRNGKEVEAESVAYVVCQHYGINTSDYSFSYVAGWSERKETPELKASLDKIRQTASEFIYQIDQKMEVLMADKEQVQESAKAPSPFAQELMDKITEGAKDMGFIPVVPETQEKTVNPELKVVVDKALKDLDKKRTLSKVKESVKSKLKANTEKAEQAPKKSRTSKAKEERA
;
A
#
# COMPACT_ATOMS: atom_id res chain seq x y z
N MET A 1 -40.50 -23.58 -50.01
CA MET A 1 -41.03 -24.81 -49.41
C MET A 1 -40.87 -24.71 -47.90
N ASN A 2 -41.99 -24.59 -47.18
CA ASN A 2 -42.11 -24.87 -45.74
C ASN A 2 -41.94 -26.37 -45.48
N ILE A 3 -41.68 -26.74 -44.21
CA ILE A 3 -41.95 -28.00 -43.45
C ILE A 3 -40.78 -28.16 -42.46
N SER A 4 -40.87 -27.69 -41.20
CA SER A 4 -41.52 -28.29 -40.01
C SER A 4 -40.98 -29.68 -39.61
N GLY A 5 -40.33 -29.76 -38.45
CA GLY A 5 -39.81 -30.98 -37.84
C GLY A 5 -39.93 -30.98 -36.31
N ILE A 6 -41.16 -31.12 -35.83
CA ILE A 6 -41.67 -31.97 -34.74
C ILE A 6 -40.79 -32.13 -33.48
N ARG A 7 -41.22 -31.51 -32.37
CA ARG A 7 -40.83 -31.89 -30.99
C ARG A 7 -41.58 -33.15 -30.55
N PRO A 8 -40.95 -34.14 -29.88
CA PRO A 8 -41.66 -35.29 -29.31
C PRO A 8 -42.58 -34.89 -28.15
N LYS A 9 -43.74 -35.58 -28.08
CA LYS A 9 -44.83 -35.37 -27.13
C LYS A 9 -44.49 -35.74 -25.69
N GLN A 10 -45.16 -35.01 -24.79
CA GLN A 10 -45.02 -34.94 -23.35
C GLN A 10 -45.90 -35.99 -22.64
N GLU A 11 -45.72 -37.31 -22.89
CA GLU A 11 -46.63 -38.34 -22.33
C GLU A 11 -45.95 -39.65 -21.87
N PHE A 12 -44.66 -39.65 -21.51
CA PHE A 12 -43.96 -40.89 -21.12
C PHE A 12 -43.80 -41.12 -19.60
N TYR A 13 -44.30 -40.22 -18.74
CA TYR A 13 -44.18 -40.35 -17.27
C TYR A 13 -45.48 -40.04 -16.50
N ALA A 14 -46.63 -40.43 -17.04
CA ALA A 14 -47.87 -40.43 -16.27
C ALA A 14 -48.00 -41.77 -15.52
N GLY A 15 -47.61 -41.78 -14.24
CA GLY A 15 -48.02 -42.85 -13.33
C GLY A 15 -46.94 -43.41 -12.43
N VAL A 16 -46.44 -42.61 -11.48
CA VAL A 16 -46.03 -43.10 -10.16
C VAL A 16 -46.23 -41.95 -9.17
N GLU A 17 -47.32 -41.97 -8.40
CA GLU A 17 -47.40 -41.20 -7.16
C GLU A 17 -46.34 -41.74 -6.18
N ARG A 18 -45.31 -40.94 -5.90
CA ARG A 18 -44.38 -41.18 -4.79
C ARG A 18 -44.23 -39.90 -3.97
N ARG A 19 -44.79 -39.99 -2.77
CA ARG A 19 -44.63 -39.16 -1.55
C ARG A 19 -43.56 -38.08 -1.65
N GLU A 20 -43.97 -36.83 -1.43
CA GLU A 20 -43.07 -35.68 -1.26
C GLU A 20 -42.07 -35.94 -0.11
N PRO A 21 -40.76 -35.92 -0.38
CA PRO A 21 -39.78 -35.58 0.64
C PRO A 21 -39.60 -34.07 0.67
N GLU A 22 -39.54 -33.48 1.85
CA GLU A 22 -39.26 -32.06 2.09
C GLU A 22 -38.16 -31.54 1.15
N LYS A 23 -38.51 -30.59 0.27
CA LYS A 23 -37.53 -29.91 -0.58
C LYS A 23 -36.61 -29.06 0.30
N LYS A 24 -35.39 -29.54 0.54
CA LYS A 24 -34.23 -28.64 0.75
C LYS A 24 -34.19 -27.67 -0.43
N GLU A 25 -34.13 -26.37 -0.14
CA GLU A 25 -33.91 -25.33 -1.16
C GLU A 25 -32.67 -25.68 -1.98
N MET A 26 -32.89 -26.09 -3.24
CA MET A 26 -31.84 -26.25 -4.21
C MET A 26 -31.46 -24.84 -4.67
N HIS A 27 -30.25 -24.38 -4.33
CA HIS A 27 -29.73 -23.10 -4.81
C HIS A 27 -29.88 -23.01 -6.32
N ARG A 28 -30.77 -22.13 -6.79
CA ARG A 28 -31.03 -21.91 -8.22
C ARG A 28 -30.23 -20.68 -8.64
N LEU A 29 -29.25 -20.86 -9.51
CA LEU A 29 -28.47 -19.76 -10.09
C LEU A 29 -29.39 -18.90 -10.98
N ASN A 30 -29.40 -17.59 -10.74
CA ASN A 30 -30.07 -16.64 -11.60
C ASN A 30 -29.33 -16.55 -12.94
N GLN A 31 -30.04 -16.80 -14.05
CA GLN A 31 -29.50 -16.56 -15.38
C GLN A 31 -29.56 -15.06 -15.67
N VAL A 32 -28.41 -14.42 -15.79
CA VAL A 32 -28.30 -13.02 -16.21
C VAL A 32 -28.09 -12.99 -17.72
N ALA A 33 -29.00 -12.37 -18.46
CA ALA A 33 -28.85 -12.11 -19.89
C ALA A 33 -28.58 -10.61 -20.10
N ILE A 34 -27.46 -10.28 -20.74
CA ILE A 34 -27.15 -8.90 -21.13
C ILE A 34 -27.78 -8.64 -22.50
N ARG A 35 -28.69 -7.67 -22.59
CA ARG A 35 -29.31 -7.25 -23.85
C ARG A 35 -28.75 -5.88 -24.23
N MET A 36 -28.04 -5.80 -25.36
CA MET A 36 -27.67 -4.51 -25.93
C MET A 36 -28.90 -3.84 -26.53
N VAL A 37 -29.03 -2.54 -26.31
CA VAL A 37 -30.09 -1.70 -26.88
C VAL A 37 -29.47 -0.87 -27.99
N GLU A 38 -30.08 -0.89 -29.16
CA GLU A 38 -29.62 -0.13 -30.33
C GLU A 38 -29.90 1.35 -30.11
N MET A 39 -28.84 2.15 -30.01
CA MET A 39 -28.91 3.62 -30.00
C MET A 39 -28.59 4.15 -31.41
N PRO A 40 -29.03 5.37 -31.77
CA PRO A 40 -28.64 6.00 -33.03
C PRO A 40 -27.10 5.96 -33.22
N PRO A 41 -26.59 5.59 -34.40
CA PRO A 41 -25.16 5.53 -34.63
C PRO A 41 -24.53 6.91 -34.49
N LEU A 42 -23.55 7.04 -33.58
CA LEU A 42 -22.73 8.26 -33.39
C LEU A 42 -21.46 8.22 -34.28
N PHE A 43 -21.51 7.55 -35.45
CA PHE A 43 -20.29 7.06 -36.10
C PHE A 43 -20.17 7.46 -37.58
N SER A 44 -18.91 7.65 -37.99
CA SER A 44 -18.48 7.94 -39.36
C SER A 44 -18.21 6.63 -40.14
N GLU A 45 -18.48 6.63 -41.45
CA GLU A 45 -18.10 5.55 -42.37
C GLU A 45 -16.61 5.61 -42.77
N GLU A 46 -15.90 6.68 -42.39
CA GLU A 46 -14.47 6.85 -42.64
C GLU A 46 -13.63 5.97 -41.67
N PRO A 47 -12.67 5.16 -42.17
CA PRO A 47 -11.75 4.41 -41.33
C PRO A 47 -10.85 5.32 -40.47
N MET A 48 -10.70 4.98 -39.18
CA MET A 48 -9.78 5.66 -38.25
C MET A 48 -8.41 4.98 -38.24
N ASN A 49 -7.61 5.22 -39.28
CA ASN A 49 -6.30 4.59 -39.46
C ASN A 49 -5.10 5.47 -39.02
N GLY A 50 -5.37 6.61 -38.37
CA GLY A 50 -4.37 7.51 -37.84
C GLY A 50 -4.98 8.56 -36.91
N PRO A 51 -4.16 9.28 -36.12
CA PRO A 51 -4.66 10.19 -35.10
C PRO A 51 -5.42 11.38 -35.67
N ALA A 52 -5.02 11.91 -36.83
CA ALA A 52 -5.77 12.98 -37.50
C ALA A 52 -7.21 12.56 -37.91
N ALA A 53 -7.40 11.30 -38.32
CA ALA A 53 -8.72 10.77 -38.66
C ALA A 53 -9.56 10.53 -37.39
N ALA A 54 -8.94 10.06 -36.30
CA ALA A 54 -9.60 9.93 -35.01
C ALA A 54 -10.02 11.29 -34.45
N VAL A 55 -9.13 12.29 -34.47
CA VAL A 55 -9.43 13.65 -34.02
C VAL A 55 -10.52 14.30 -34.88
N LYS A 56 -10.51 14.11 -36.21
CA LYS A 56 -11.58 14.63 -37.08
C LYS A 56 -12.97 14.10 -36.70
N VAL A 57 -13.08 12.86 -36.25
CA VAL A 57 -14.35 12.26 -35.84
C VAL A 57 -14.70 12.58 -34.37
N MET A 58 -13.70 12.79 -33.52
CA MET A 58 -13.89 12.93 -32.08
C MET A 58 -13.89 14.39 -31.58
N ALA A 59 -13.24 15.32 -32.29
CA ALA A 59 -13.05 16.70 -31.84
C ALA A 59 -14.38 17.44 -31.63
N ASP A 60 -15.36 17.24 -32.51
CA ASP A 60 -16.68 17.85 -32.36
C ASP A 60 -17.45 17.29 -31.15
N THR A 61 -17.25 16.01 -30.82
CA THR A 61 -17.89 15.37 -29.66
C THR A 61 -17.30 15.87 -28.34
N PHE A 62 -15.99 16.14 -28.29
CA PHE A 62 -15.31 16.58 -27.06
C PHE A 62 -15.21 18.10 -26.88
N ARG A 63 -15.53 18.90 -27.91
CA ARG A 63 -15.37 20.36 -27.90
C ARG A 63 -16.13 21.06 -26.78
N ASP A 64 -17.29 20.52 -26.39
CA ASP A 64 -18.20 21.17 -25.44
C ASP A 64 -18.08 20.63 -24.00
N TYR A 65 -17.14 19.72 -23.73
CA TYR A 65 -16.93 19.19 -22.38
C TYR A 65 -16.05 20.11 -21.53
N ASP A 66 -16.59 20.59 -20.41
CA ASP A 66 -15.93 21.46 -19.43
C ASP A 66 -15.03 20.68 -18.42
N ARG A 67 -14.87 19.37 -18.63
CA ARG A 67 -14.20 18.40 -17.72
C ARG A 67 -13.40 17.41 -18.51
N GLU A 68 -12.46 16.75 -17.86
CA GLU A 68 -11.74 15.63 -18.48
C GLU A 68 -12.65 14.41 -18.64
N VAL A 69 -12.72 13.90 -19.86
CA VAL A 69 -13.54 12.77 -20.24
C VAL A 69 -12.64 11.76 -20.93
N VAL A 70 -12.61 10.54 -20.40
CA VAL A 70 -11.94 9.41 -21.04
C VAL A 70 -12.99 8.60 -21.78
N ALA A 71 -12.83 8.46 -23.08
CA ALA A 71 -13.64 7.58 -23.90
C ALA A 71 -12.79 6.52 -24.61
N VAL A 72 -13.48 5.46 -25.00
CA VAL A 72 -12.94 4.42 -25.86
C VAL A 72 -13.75 4.37 -27.14
N VAL A 73 -13.05 4.42 -28.27
CA VAL A 73 -13.61 4.17 -29.59
C VAL A 73 -13.35 2.72 -29.93
N ASN A 74 -14.43 1.96 -30.11
CA ASN A 74 -14.38 0.56 -30.47
C ASN A 74 -14.43 0.45 -32.00
N LEU A 75 -13.49 -0.27 -32.60
CA LEU A 75 -13.30 -0.34 -34.05
C LEU A 75 -13.52 -1.76 -34.59
N ARG A 76 -13.94 -1.85 -35.85
CA ARG A 76 -13.96 -3.06 -36.66
C ARG A 76 -12.55 -3.40 -37.17
N ALA A 77 -12.41 -4.58 -37.77
CA ALA A 77 -11.15 -5.03 -38.37
C ALA A 77 -10.67 -4.16 -39.54
N ASP A 78 -11.58 -3.42 -40.20
CA ASP A 78 -11.29 -2.43 -41.25
C ASP A 78 -11.03 -1.02 -40.69
N MET A 79 -10.85 -0.89 -39.36
CA MET A 79 -10.62 0.35 -38.63
C MET A 79 -11.81 1.33 -38.63
N ARG A 80 -13.00 0.91 -39.05
CA ARG A 80 -14.21 1.73 -38.92
C ARG A 80 -14.76 1.70 -37.49
N PRO A 81 -15.24 2.82 -36.95
CA PRO A 81 -15.85 2.87 -35.62
C PRO A 81 -17.16 2.05 -35.55
N ILE A 82 -17.26 1.20 -34.54
CA ILE A 82 -18.47 0.48 -34.12
C ILE A 82 -19.25 1.35 -33.16
N ASN A 83 -18.58 1.77 -32.08
CA ASN A 83 -19.13 2.76 -31.16
C ASN A 83 -18.10 3.54 -30.37
N ILE A 84 -18.59 4.54 -29.62
CA ILE A 84 -17.84 5.33 -28.65
C ILE A 84 -18.50 5.11 -27.29
N ASN A 85 -17.71 4.83 -26.27
CA ASN A 85 -18.16 4.75 -24.90
C ASN A 85 -17.35 5.68 -24.01
N ILE A 86 -18.03 6.60 -23.32
CA ILE A 86 -17.42 7.42 -22.28
C ILE A 86 -17.21 6.52 -21.06
N ALA A 87 -15.96 6.19 -20.79
CA ALA A 87 -15.58 5.27 -19.72
C ALA A 87 -15.43 5.98 -18.37
N SER A 88 -15.08 7.27 -18.38
CA SER A 88 -14.98 8.09 -17.18
C SER A 88 -15.18 9.57 -17.49
N ILE A 89 -15.82 10.29 -16.57
CA ILE A 89 -15.92 11.75 -16.57
C ILE A 89 -15.33 12.21 -15.24
N GLY A 90 -14.22 12.92 -15.31
CA GLY A 90 -13.41 13.36 -14.19
C GLY A 90 -13.77 14.74 -13.67
N ALA A 91 -12.88 15.29 -12.85
CA ALA A 91 -12.89 16.69 -12.42
C ALA A 91 -12.30 17.59 -13.52
N LEU A 92 -11.94 18.84 -13.19
CA LEU A 92 -11.42 19.81 -14.17
C LEU A 92 -10.04 19.41 -14.73
N ASP A 93 -9.28 18.57 -14.02
CA ASP A 93 -7.84 18.33 -14.21
C ASP A 93 -7.39 16.85 -14.13
N GLN A 94 -8.29 15.91 -13.86
CA GLN A 94 -7.99 14.47 -13.89
C GLN A 94 -9.24 13.59 -14.06
N SER A 95 -9.11 12.49 -14.80
CA SER A 95 -10.11 11.44 -14.92
C SER A 95 -9.56 10.06 -14.51
N ILE A 96 -10.13 9.44 -13.47
CA ILE A 96 -9.76 8.08 -13.04
C ILE A 96 -10.52 7.08 -13.93
N ALA A 97 -9.85 6.52 -14.94
CA ALA A 97 -10.42 5.46 -15.77
C ALA A 97 -9.80 4.09 -15.44
N HIS A 98 -10.62 3.16 -14.95
CA HIS A 98 -10.18 1.79 -14.67
C HIS A 98 -10.31 0.91 -15.94
N PRO A 99 -9.31 0.08 -16.30
CA PRO A 99 -9.34 -0.76 -17.51
C PRO A 99 -10.61 -1.59 -17.68
N ARG A 100 -11.12 -2.16 -16.58
CA ARG A 100 -12.39 -2.89 -16.54
C ARG A 100 -13.59 -2.10 -17.09
N GLU A 101 -13.68 -0.80 -16.81
CA GLU A 101 -14.80 0.05 -17.28
C GLU A 101 -14.68 0.34 -18.77
N ILE A 102 -13.47 0.60 -19.24
CA ILE A 102 -13.14 0.78 -20.66
C ILE A 102 -13.51 -0.48 -21.46
N LEU A 103 -13.04 -1.64 -21.00
CA LEU A 103 -13.16 -2.91 -21.70
C LEU A 103 -14.58 -3.49 -21.74
N LYS A 104 -15.49 -3.06 -20.85
CA LYS A 104 -16.90 -3.48 -20.91
C LYS A 104 -17.49 -3.19 -22.29
N SER A 105 -17.34 -1.96 -22.76
CA SER A 105 -17.86 -1.56 -24.08
C SER A 105 -17.13 -2.30 -25.20
N THR A 106 -15.81 -2.44 -25.11
CA THR A 106 -14.97 -3.13 -26.09
C THR A 106 -15.40 -4.57 -26.32
N ILE A 107 -15.58 -5.32 -25.23
CA ILE A 107 -15.99 -6.73 -25.28
C ILE A 107 -17.43 -6.85 -25.79
N LEU A 108 -18.35 -6.03 -25.26
CA LEU A 108 -19.76 -6.07 -25.66
C LEU A 108 -19.96 -5.70 -27.14
N SER A 109 -19.08 -4.87 -27.70
CA SER A 109 -19.16 -4.39 -29.08
C SER A 109 -18.51 -5.32 -30.11
N ASN A 110 -17.89 -6.43 -29.68
CA ASN A 110 -17.05 -7.28 -30.54
C ASN A 110 -15.98 -6.47 -31.30
N ALA A 111 -15.32 -5.53 -30.61
CA ALA A 111 -14.31 -4.68 -31.21
C ALA A 111 -13.05 -5.48 -31.59
N ALA A 112 -12.52 -5.27 -32.79
CA ALA A 112 -11.24 -5.83 -33.22
C ALA A 112 -10.05 -4.97 -32.75
N ALA A 113 -10.29 -3.68 -32.57
CA ALA A 113 -9.31 -2.70 -32.16
C ALA A 113 -9.97 -1.57 -31.37
N ILE A 114 -9.19 -0.83 -30.59
CA ILE A 114 -9.67 0.35 -29.84
C ILE A 114 -8.72 1.53 -29.97
N ILE A 115 -9.28 2.73 -29.86
CA ILE A 115 -8.55 3.98 -29.65
C ILE A 115 -9.02 4.57 -28.32
N LEU A 116 -8.08 4.88 -27.43
CA LEU A 116 -8.38 5.65 -26.23
C LEU A 116 -8.30 7.13 -26.57
N VAL A 117 -9.27 7.90 -26.11
CA VAL A 117 -9.30 9.35 -26.30
C VAL A 117 -9.67 10.01 -24.99
N HIS A 118 -8.92 11.03 -24.59
CA HIS A 118 -9.36 11.92 -23.54
C HIS A 118 -9.05 13.37 -23.85
N ASN A 119 -9.86 14.29 -23.32
CA ASN A 119 -9.63 15.73 -23.49
C ASN A 119 -8.91 16.30 -22.27
N HIS A 120 -8.05 17.29 -22.51
CA HIS A 120 -7.53 18.18 -21.47
C HIS A 120 -8.19 19.56 -21.62
N PRO A 121 -9.20 19.90 -20.78
CA PRO A 121 -9.85 21.22 -20.79
C PRO A 121 -8.86 22.38 -20.62
N SER A 122 -7.74 22.14 -19.93
CA SER A 122 -6.64 23.10 -19.73
C SER A 122 -5.88 23.46 -21.01
N GLY A 123 -6.05 22.67 -22.08
CA GLY A 123 -5.35 22.81 -23.36
C GLY A 123 -3.88 22.43 -23.37
N ARG A 124 -3.33 21.93 -22.26
CA ARG A 124 -1.98 21.40 -22.23
C ARG A 124 -1.95 19.95 -22.70
N LEU A 125 -1.45 19.69 -23.91
CA LEU A 125 -1.39 18.35 -24.52
C LEU A 125 -0.28 17.41 -23.99
N VAL A 126 0.32 17.73 -22.84
CA VAL A 126 1.37 16.89 -22.25
C VAL A 126 0.70 15.82 -21.38
N PRO A 127 0.94 14.52 -21.60
CA PRO A 127 0.33 13.46 -20.80
C PRO A 127 0.77 13.54 -19.33
N SER A 128 -0.18 13.28 -18.42
CA SER A 128 0.07 13.10 -16.99
C SER A 128 0.75 11.75 -16.70
N VAL A 129 1.18 11.54 -15.45
CA VAL A 129 1.75 10.25 -15.01
C VAL A 129 0.65 9.17 -15.05
N GLU A 130 -0.57 9.57 -14.76
CA GLU A 130 -1.78 8.76 -14.77
C GLU A 130 -2.11 8.31 -16.20
N ASP A 131 -1.99 9.19 -17.20
CA ASP A 131 -2.22 8.87 -18.61
C ASP A 131 -1.20 7.85 -19.12
N ILE A 132 0.08 8.04 -18.78
CA ILE A 132 1.15 7.09 -19.12
C ILE A 132 0.86 5.73 -18.47
N GLY A 133 0.50 5.73 -17.17
CA GLY A 133 0.17 4.53 -16.43
C GLY A 133 -1.09 3.83 -16.92
N LEU A 134 -2.09 4.56 -17.41
CA LEU A 134 -3.28 4.00 -18.04
C LEU A 134 -2.95 3.39 -19.41
N THR A 135 -2.18 4.10 -20.23
CA THR A 135 -1.74 3.65 -21.57
C THR A 135 -1.00 2.32 -21.48
N ASP A 136 0.02 2.22 -20.62
CA ASP A 136 0.83 1.00 -20.47
C ASP A 136 -0.01 -0.19 -19.99
N ARG A 137 -0.90 0.05 -19.02
CA ARG A 137 -1.82 -1.00 -18.52
C ARG A 137 -2.79 -1.45 -19.62
N MET A 138 -3.39 -0.50 -20.35
CA MET A 138 -4.34 -0.82 -21.41
C MET A 138 -3.66 -1.57 -22.56
N ASN A 139 -2.46 -1.18 -22.97
CA ASN A 139 -1.71 -1.85 -24.02
C ASN A 139 -1.51 -3.35 -23.71
N LYS A 140 -1.03 -3.66 -22.50
CA LYS A 140 -0.81 -5.04 -22.03
C LYS A 140 -2.09 -5.88 -21.97
N ILE A 141 -3.18 -5.28 -21.47
CA ILE A 141 -4.46 -6.00 -21.33
C ILE A 141 -5.10 -6.24 -22.69
N CYS A 142 -5.05 -5.24 -23.58
CA CYS A 142 -5.55 -5.31 -24.95
C CYS A 142 -4.86 -6.45 -25.73
N ASP A 143 -3.53 -6.52 -25.65
CA ASP A 143 -2.76 -7.62 -26.23
C ASP A 143 -3.23 -8.98 -25.71
N LEU A 144 -3.45 -9.11 -24.39
CA LEU A 144 -3.87 -10.37 -23.76
C LEU A 144 -5.25 -10.84 -24.23
N ILE A 145 -6.20 -9.93 -24.43
CA ILE A 145 -7.56 -10.27 -24.88
C ILE A 145 -7.70 -10.33 -26.40
N GLY A 146 -6.62 -10.10 -27.15
CA GLY A 146 -6.62 -10.14 -28.61
C GLY A 146 -7.29 -8.93 -29.27
N VAL A 147 -7.37 -7.79 -28.59
CA VAL A 147 -7.90 -6.53 -29.14
C VAL A 147 -6.74 -5.56 -29.29
N LYS A 148 -6.55 -4.96 -30.47
CA LYS A 148 -5.42 -4.04 -30.68
C LYS A 148 -5.70 -2.66 -30.08
N LEU A 149 -4.85 -2.16 -29.17
CA LEU A 149 -4.82 -0.73 -28.83
C LEU A 149 -4.07 0.01 -29.93
N VAL A 150 -4.79 0.79 -30.72
CA VAL A 150 -4.25 1.46 -31.92
C VAL A 150 -3.48 2.71 -31.53
N ASP A 151 -4.06 3.50 -30.63
CA ASP A 151 -3.48 4.73 -30.12
C ASP A 151 -4.14 5.14 -28.80
N HIS A 152 -3.47 6.02 -28.09
CA HIS A 152 -4.05 6.83 -27.04
C HIS A 152 -3.88 8.30 -27.43
N ILE A 153 -4.98 9.03 -27.56
CA ILE A 153 -4.99 10.39 -28.08
C ILE A 153 -5.49 11.36 -27.01
N ILE A 154 -4.72 12.40 -26.75
CA ILE A 154 -5.12 13.53 -25.91
C ILE A 154 -5.57 14.65 -26.82
N VAL A 155 -6.77 15.16 -26.65
CA VAL A 155 -7.31 16.28 -27.45
C VAL A 155 -7.36 17.56 -26.63
N GLY A 156 -6.95 18.68 -27.25
CA GLY A 156 -6.99 20.01 -26.66
C GLY A 156 -8.13 20.87 -27.23
N PRO A 157 -8.33 22.09 -26.72
CA PRO A 157 -9.28 23.04 -27.28
C PRO A 157 -8.79 23.49 -28.67
N GLY A 158 -9.28 22.82 -29.73
CA GLY A 158 -8.89 23.04 -31.12
C GLY A 158 -8.75 21.73 -31.91
N ASN A 159 -8.02 21.77 -33.02
CA ASN A 159 -7.62 20.56 -33.77
C ASN A 159 -6.25 20.00 -33.33
N GLU A 160 -5.74 20.47 -32.18
CA GLU A 160 -4.46 20.06 -31.64
C GLU A 160 -4.61 18.79 -30.79
N PHE A 161 -3.66 17.86 -30.94
CA PHE A 161 -3.70 16.57 -30.25
C PHE A 161 -2.30 16.07 -29.88
N TYR A 162 -2.26 15.15 -28.92
CA TYR A 162 -1.10 14.33 -28.60
C TYR A 162 -1.41 12.87 -28.91
N SER A 163 -0.59 12.23 -29.73
CA SER A 163 -0.68 10.79 -30.04
C SER A 163 0.50 10.06 -29.42
N PHE A 164 0.22 9.05 -28.58
CA PHE A 164 1.25 8.18 -28.03
C PHE A 164 1.90 7.31 -29.12
N GLN A 165 1.13 6.95 -30.15
CA GLN A 165 1.62 6.21 -31.31
C GLN A 165 2.59 7.04 -32.18
N GLU A 166 2.27 8.28 -32.52
CA GLU A 166 3.15 9.14 -33.35
C GLU A 166 4.48 9.44 -32.65
N LYS A 167 4.47 9.51 -31.32
CA LYS A 167 5.67 9.75 -30.50
C LYS A 167 6.51 8.49 -30.28
N ASN A 168 6.12 7.33 -30.83
CA ASN A 168 6.73 6.02 -30.57
C ASN A 168 6.83 5.69 -29.06
N GLN A 169 5.86 6.16 -28.27
CA GLN A 169 5.81 5.96 -26.82
C GLN A 169 4.88 4.83 -26.40
N MET A 170 4.29 4.12 -27.37
CA MET A 170 3.63 2.85 -27.14
C MET A 170 4.64 1.71 -27.29
N PRO A 171 4.86 0.89 -26.24
CA PRO A 171 5.74 -0.26 -26.37
C PRO A 171 5.18 -1.24 -27.41
N LEU A 172 6.06 -1.75 -28.29
CA LEU A 172 5.70 -2.80 -29.24
C LEU A 172 5.25 -4.05 -28.46
N ALA A 173 3.99 -4.43 -28.66
CA ALA A 173 3.40 -5.66 -28.16
C ALA A 173 4.27 -6.86 -28.58
N SER A 174 4.95 -7.49 -27.61
CA SER A 174 5.77 -8.69 -27.84
C SER A 174 5.08 -9.94 -27.29
N LEU A 175 3.76 -10.05 -27.48
CA LEU A 175 3.00 -11.21 -27.01
C LEU A 175 3.42 -12.44 -27.85
N LYS A 176 4.37 -13.22 -27.33
CA LYS A 176 4.74 -14.53 -27.89
C LYS A 176 3.68 -15.54 -27.45
N LEU A 177 2.61 -15.63 -28.22
CA LEU A 177 1.69 -16.77 -28.12
C LEU A 177 2.35 -17.95 -28.82
N THR A 178 2.66 -18.99 -28.07
CA THR A 178 3.19 -20.21 -28.67
C THR A 178 2.11 -20.91 -29.52
N LYS A 179 2.55 -21.56 -30.59
CA LYS A 179 1.72 -22.42 -31.44
C LYS A 179 1.97 -23.90 -31.17
N ASN A 180 2.93 -24.22 -30.31
CA ASN A 180 3.20 -25.58 -29.87
C ASN A 180 2.40 -25.82 -28.59
N LEU A 181 1.63 -26.91 -28.57
CA LEU A 181 0.86 -27.31 -27.40
C LEU A 181 1.74 -27.48 -26.14
N GLU A 182 3.01 -27.84 -26.33
CA GLU A 182 4.01 -28.08 -25.28
C GLU A 182 4.51 -26.81 -24.57
N ASP A 183 4.35 -25.64 -25.19
CA ASP A 183 4.76 -24.35 -24.65
C ASP A 183 3.58 -23.60 -23.98
N ILE A 184 2.35 -24.14 -24.07
CA ILE A 184 1.16 -23.57 -23.45
C ILE A 184 1.14 -23.94 -21.97
N GLU A 185 1.59 -23.03 -21.11
CA GLU A 185 1.48 -23.18 -19.65
C GLU A 185 0.04 -22.91 -19.18
N LEU A 186 -0.79 -23.97 -19.14
CA LEU A 186 -2.01 -24.01 -18.34
C LEU A 186 -1.63 -24.57 -16.96
N GLU A 187 -1.78 -23.77 -15.91
CA GLU A 187 -1.39 -24.12 -14.53
C GLU A 187 -2.04 -25.45 -14.10
N GLY A 188 -1.20 -26.47 -14.06
CA GLY A 188 -1.52 -27.85 -13.71
C GLY A 188 -0.74 -28.81 -14.59
N PHE A 189 0.41 -29.29 -14.11
CA PHE A 189 0.80 -30.71 -14.07
C PHE A 189 2.31 -30.91 -13.92
N ARG A 190 2.63 -32.05 -13.30
CA ARG A 190 3.92 -32.74 -13.40
C ARG A 190 4.29 -32.97 -14.87
N VAL A 191 5.55 -32.59 -15.15
CA VAL A 191 6.58 -33.23 -16.01
C VAL A 191 6.19 -33.59 -17.44
N ALA A 192 6.88 -32.92 -18.37
CA ALA A 192 6.98 -33.29 -19.77
C ALA A 192 7.64 -34.66 -19.99
N GLU A 193 6.94 -35.52 -20.71
CA GLU A 193 7.50 -36.47 -21.68
C GLU A 193 6.75 -36.23 -23.00
N ASN A 194 7.33 -36.27 -24.19
CA ASN A 194 8.70 -36.31 -24.68
C ASN A 194 8.55 -36.21 -26.20
N THR A 195 9.28 -35.34 -26.89
CA THR A 195 9.99 -35.77 -28.12
C THR A 195 11.25 -34.93 -28.35
N ALA A 196 12.09 -34.84 -27.32
CA ALA A 196 13.52 -35.01 -27.52
C ALA A 196 13.84 -36.37 -26.94
N VAL A 197 14.70 -37.16 -27.59
CA VAL A 197 15.27 -38.35 -26.96
C VAL A 197 15.96 -37.84 -25.69
N LYS A 198 15.31 -38.00 -24.54
CA LYS A 198 15.87 -37.69 -23.23
C LYS A 198 16.99 -38.69 -23.02
N GLU A 199 18.23 -38.26 -23.16
CA GLU A 199 19.30 -38.88 -22.39
C GLU A 199 18.87 -38.82 -20.93
N GLU A 200 18.73 -39.98 -20.30
CA GLU A 200 18.35 -40.05 -18.90
C GLU A 200 19.43 -39.38 -18.07
N LYS A 201 19.04 -38.36 -17.30
CA LYS A 201 19.99 -37.58 -16.51
C LYS A 201 20.63 -38.51 -15.46
N LYS A 202 21.95 -38.68 -15.53
CA LYS A 202 22.73 -39.41 -14.52
C LYS A 202 22.37 -38.94 -13.11
N VAL A 203 22.20 -39.89 -12.20
CA VAL A 203 21.93 -39.63 -10.79
C VAL A 203 23.24 -39.21 -10.13
N ILE A 204 23.28 -37.99 -9.58
CA ILE A 204 24.46 -37.46 -8.89
C ILE A 204 24.36 -37.71 -7.39
N THR A 205 25.32 -38.44 -6.84
CA THR A 205 25.49 -38.68 -5.40
C THR A 205 26.92 -38.39 -4.97
N LEU A 206 27.13 -38.30 -3.65
CA LEU A 206 28.44 -38.13 -3.04
C LEU A 206 28.91 -39.46 -2.44
N THR A 207 30.22 -39.67 -2.47
CA THR A 207 30.91 -40.77 -1.77
C THR A 207 31.84 -40.18 -0.72
N VAL A 208 32.04 -40.91 0.38
CA VAL A 208 33.02 -40.57 1.41
C VAL A 208 33.84 -41.82 1.68
N ALA A 209 35.15 -41.74 1.48
CA ALA A 209 36.06 -42.87 1.62
C ALA A 209 37.18 -42.56 2.62
N GLU A 210 37.56 -43.54 3.42
CA GLU A 210 38.75 -43.49 4.29
C GLU A 210 40.07 -43.53 3.50
N CYS A 211 40.07 -44.15 2.31
CA CYS A 211 41.24 -44.28 1.45
C CYS A 211 40.89 -44.02 -0.03
N MET A 212 41.46 -42.97 -0.62
CA MET A 212 41.29 -42.59 -2.04
C MET A 212 41.82 -43.65 -3.03
N GLU A 213 42.85 -44.41 -2.65
CA GLU A 213 43.49 -45.37 -3.55
C GLU A 213 42.69 -46.68 -3.63
N PHE A 214 42.01 -47.04 -2.54
CA PHE A 214 41.23 -48.25 -2.41
C PHE A 214 39.99 -47.95 -1.57
N HIS A 215 38.95 -47.36 -2.18
CA HIS A 215 37.72 -46.96 -1.48
C HIS A 215 37.09 -48.11 -0.69
N SER A 216 37.18 -49.35 -1.18
CA SER A 216 36.65 -50.55 -0.51
C SER A 216 37.51 -51.09 0.64
N MET A 217 38.72 -50.57 0.83
CA MET A 217 39.61 -50.96 1.93
C MET A 217 39.56 -49.90 3.04
N GLY A 218 38.46 -49.88 3.79
CA GLY A 218 38.24 -48.96 4.91
C GLY A 218 36.76 -48.62 5.09
N GLU A 219 36.48 -47.55 5.84
CA GLU A 219 35.15 -46.97 5.96
C GLU A 219 34.76 -46.25 4.65
N PHE A 220 33.68 -46.72 4.01
CA PHE A 220 33.17 -46.18 2.76
C PHE A 220 31.66 -45.94 2.85
N HIS A 221 31.23 -44.75 2.46
CA HIS A 221 29.83 -44.35 2.40
C HIS A 221 29.50 -43.89 0.98
N GLU A 222 28.46 -44.45 0.40
CA GLU A 222 27.99 -44.10 -0.94
C GLU A 222 26.54 -43.58 -0.90
N ASN A 223 26.07 -43.08 -2.06
CA ASN A 223 24.69 -42.62 -2.25
C ASN A 223 24.27 -41.46 -1.33
N ILE A 224 25.22 -40.63 -0.91
CA ILE A 224 24.95 -39.46 -0.08
C ILE A 224 24.34 -38.34 -0.94
N LYS A 225 23.25 -37.74 -0.48
CA LYS A 225 22.50 -36.72 -1.25
C LYS A 225 22.81 -35.28 -0.82
N SER A 226 23.46 -35.11 0.34
CA SER A 226 23.72 -33.80 0.95
C SER A 226 25.21 -33.61 1.21
N VAL A 227 25.73 -32.44 0.83
CA VAL A 227 27.13 -32.06 1.10
C VAL A 227 27.39 -32.00 2.60
N ALA A 228 26.49 -31.41 3.39
CA ALA A 228 26.62 -31.36 4.84
C ALA A 228 26.73 -32.74 5.49
N GLU A 229 26.01 -33.73 4.97
CA GLU A 229 26.11 -35.12 5.45
C GLU A 229 27.47 -35.73 5.06
N ALA A 230 27.92 -35.52 3.81
CA ALA A 230 29.22 -36.01 3.35
C ALA A 230 30.37 -35.40 4.15
N VAL A 231 30.33 -34.08 4.41
CA VAL A 231 31.32 -33.36 5.22
C VAL A 231 31.31 -33.85 6.68
N ALA A 232 30.13 -34.10 7.26
CA ALA A 232 30.02 -34.65 8.61
C ALA A 232 30.64 -36.05 8.71
N LYS A 233 30.34 -36.94 7.75
CA LYS A 233 30.93 -38.29 7.66
C LYS A 233 32.45 -38.22 7.45
N PHE A 234 32.91 -37.33 6.57
CA PHE A 234 34.34 -37.11 6.32
C PHE A 234 35.09 -36.64 7.57
N LYS A 235 34.51 -35.70 8.34
CA LYS A 235 35.09 -35.21 9.60
C LYS A 235 35.08 -36.26 10.72
N ALA A 236 34.20 -37.25 10.66
CA ALA A 236 34.10 -38.32 11.64
C ALA A 236 35.20 -39.39 11.47
N ILE A 237 35.88 -39.43 10.31
CA ILE A 237 36.99 -40.36 10.06
C ILE A 237 38.18 -39.98 10.96
N PRO A 238 38.62 -40.87 11.88
CA PRO A 238 39.70 -40.54 12.80
C PRO A 238 41.03 -40.34 12.06
N PRO A 239 41.78 -39.26 12.33
CA PRO A 239 43.06 -38.99 11.68
C PRO A 239 44.16 -40.01 12.02
N GLU A 240 43.91 -40.92 12.96
CA GLU A 240 44.86 -41.92 13.48
C GLU A 240 44.83 -43.26 12.71
N ARG A 241 43.80 -43.53 11.87
CA ARG A 241 43.69 -44.75 11.04
C ARG A 241 44.50 -44.64 9.72
N MET A 242 45.73 -44.15 9.79
CA MET A 242 46.58 -43.76 8.63
C MET A 242 47.12 -44.95 7.81
N HIS A 243 46.27 -45.60 7.04
CA HIS A 243 46.71 -46.43 5.90
C HIS A 243 46.29 -45.85 4.53
N GLY A 244 45.53 -44.73 4.50
CA GLY A 244 45.07 -44.08 3.28
C GLY A 244 44.81 -42.56 3.43
N VAL A 245 44.55 -41.88 2.32
CA VAL A 245 44.14 -40.46 2.28
C VAL A 245 42.62 -40.41 2.13
N PRO A 246 41.86 -39.80 3.06
CA PRO A 246 40.40 -39.79 2.97
C PRO A 246 39.93 -38.88 1.84
N ALA A 247 38.79 -39.20 1.23
CA ALA A 247 38.25 -38.45 0.11
C ALA A 247 36.73 -38.25 0.16
N ILE A 248 36.24 -37.18 -0.47
CA ILE A 248 34.83 -37.03 -0.87
C ILE A 248 34.79 -37.01 -2.39
N GLY A 249 34.10 -37.98 -2.97
CA GLY A 249 33.89 -38.10 -4.40
C GLY A 249 32.49 -37.69 -4.85
N ILE A 250 32.37 -37.37 -6.13
CA ILE A 250 31.09 -37.22 -6.82
C ILE A 250 30.93 -38.40 -7.76
N ARG A 251 29.79 -39.07 -7.64
CA ARG A 251 29.40 -40.21 -8.46
C ARG A 251 28.23 -39.81 -9.35
N ALA A 252 28.39 -40.03 -10.65
CA ALA A 252 27.36 -39.86 -11.67
C ALA A 252 27.00 -41.24 -12.23
N ALA A 253 25.92 -41.83 -11.73
CA ALA A 253 25.46 -43.16 -12.13
C ALA A 253 24.31 -43.10 -13.14
N ASP A 254 24.24 -44.06 -14.05
CA ASP A 254 23.07 -44.21 -14.92
C ASP A 254 21.84 -44.63 -14.08
N PRO A 255 20.67 -43.98 -14.26
CA PRO A 255 19.47 -44.34 -13.49
C PRO A 255 18.91 -45.74 -13.80
N LYS A 256 19.20 -46.33 -14.97
CA LYS A 256 18.78 -47.69 -15.34
C LYS A 256 19.77 -48.75 -14.91
N ASP A 257 21.05 -48.41 -14.86
CA ASP A 257 22.12 -49.31 -14.41
C ASP A 257 23.03 -48.59 -13.41
N PRO A 258 22.75 -48.70 -12.09
CA PRO A 258 23.55 -48.06 -11.06
C PRO A 258 25.02 -48.52 -11.00
N ASP A 259 25.33 -49.68 -11.60
CA ASP A 259 26.70 -50.19 -11.71
C ASP A 259 27.48 -49.51 -12.86
N GLU A 260 26.78 -48.85 -13.79
CA GLU A 260 27.35 -47.96 -14.80
C GLU A 260 27.47 -46.53 -14.25
N TYR A 261 28.63 -46.21 -13.69
CA TYR A 261 28.88 -44.90 -13.07
C TYR A 261 30.24 -44.33 -13.41
N THR A 262 30.32 -43.01 -13.31
CA THR A 262 31.57 -42.27 -13.33
C THR A 262 31.76 -41.60 -11.99
N GLU A 263 32.89 -41.84 -11.36
CA GLU A 263 33.23 -41.29 -10.05
C GLU A 263 34.52 -40.48 -10.13
N MET A 264 34.54 -39.36 -9.41
CA MET A 264 35.73 -38.52 -9.25
C MET A 264 35.85 -38.06 -7.81
N ASP A 265 37.00 -38.31 -7.20
CA ASP A 265 37.36 -37.72 -5.92
C ASP A 265 37.61 -36.22 -6.09
N VAL A 266 36.78 -35.40 -5.43
CA VAL A 266 36.85 -33.93 -5.48
C VAL A 266 37.67 -33.40 -4.32
N LEU A 267 37.35 -33.84 -3.10
CA LEU A 267 38.13 -33.54 -1.90
C LEU A 267 39.07 -34.70 -1.62
N ILE A 268 40.36 -34.44 -1.50
CA ILE A 268 41.39 -35.42 -1.19
C ILE A 268 42.19 -34.91 0.01
N GLY A 269 42.01 -35.55 1.17
CA GLY A 269 42.64 -35.16 2.44
C GLY A 269 42.27 -33.73 2.86
N ARG A 270 43.15 -32.76 2.57
CA ARG A 270 42.94 -31.33 2.85
C ARG A 270 43.06 -30.44 1.63
N ARG A 271 42.82 -31.00 0.44
CA ARG A 271 42.78 -30.25 -0.81
C ARG A 271 41.56 -30.61 -1.65
N ILE A 272 40.98 -29.63 -2.33
CA ILE A 272 40.00 -29.84 -3.39
C ILE A 272 40.75 -29.74 -4.72
N ASP A 273 40.76 -30.81 -5.50
CA ASP A 273 41.48 -30.87 -6.77
C ASP A 273 40.50 -30.66 -7.94
N MET A 274 40.64 -29.53 -8.63
CA MET A 274 39.77 -29.13 -9.73
C MET A 274 40.38 -29.46 -11.10
N ASP A 275 41.67 -29.82 -11.17
CA ASP A 275 42.35 -30.06 -12.44
C ASP A 275 41.87 -31.33 -13.13
N MET A 276 41.34 -32.29 -12.36
CA MET A 276 40.76 -33.54 -12.87
C MET A 276 39.37 -33.33 -13.49
N LEU A 277 38.65 -32.29 -13.07
CA LEU A 277 37.28 -32.05 -13.51
C LEU A 277 37.18 -31.88 -15.03
N ARG A 278 38.17 -31.24 -15.66
CA ARG A 278 38.20 -31.02 -17.13
C ARG A 278 38.26 -32.32 -17.96
N TYR A 279 38.65 -33.44 -17.35
CA TYR A 279 38.75 -34.74 -18.01
C TYR A 279 37.49 -35.59 -17.85
N ILE A 280 36.53 -35.14 -17.03
CA ILE A 280 35.32 -35.89 -16.69
C ILE A 280 34.09 -35.03 -17.03
N PRO A 281 33.72 -34.91 -18.32
CA PRO A 281 32.65 -34.01 -18.77
C PRO A 281 31.29 -34.35 -18.13
N GLU A 282 31.07 -35.63 -17.83
CA GLU A 282 29.86 -36.14 -17.20
C GLU A 282 29.59 -35.55 -15.80
N ILE A 283 30.65 -35.13 -15.11
CA ILE A 283 30.59 -34.43 -13.81
C ILE A 283 30.76 -32.93 -14.05
N ALA A 284 31.68 -32.52 -14.93
CA ALA A 284 32.01 -31.12 -15.19
C ALA A 284 30.84 -30.31 -15.74
N ASP A 285 30.06 -30.89 -16.66
CA ASP A 285 28.92 -30.22 -17.32
C ASP A 285 27.59 -30.47 -16.59
N ASN A 286 27.58 -31.38 -15.61
CA ASN A 286 26.38 -31.68 -14.85
C ASN A 286 26.10 -30.58 -13.81
N TRP A 287 24.95 -29.92 -13.95
CA TRP A 287 24.55 -28.82 -13.08
C TRP A 287 24.47 -29.20 -11.59
N GLN A 288 24.01 -30.41 -11.26
CA GLN A 288 23.88 -30.89 -9.89
C GLN A 288 25.25 -31.20 -9.29
N ALA A 289 26.15 -31.82 -10.06
CA ALA A 289 27.53 -32.02 -9.65
C ALA A 289 28.25 -30.69 -9.40
N GLN A 290 28.16 -29.73 -10.33
CA GLN A 290 28.68 -28.36 -10.15
C GLN A 290 28.14 -27.70 -8.87
N GLN A 291 26.85 -27.90 -8.55
CA GLN A 291 26.23 -27.37 -7.33
C GLN A 291 26.79 -28.03 -6.07
N MET A 292 27.00 -29.35 -6.07
CA MET A 292 27.61 -30.07 -4.96
C MET A 292 29.07 -29.66 -4.74
N ILE A 293 29.86 -29.48 -5.81
CA ILE A 293 31.24 -28.98 -5.73
C ILE A 293 31.26 -27.58 -5.13
N ALA A 294 30.41 -26.66 -5.62
CA ALA A 294 30.31 -25.30 -5.09
C ALA A 294 29.96 -25.29 -3.59
N SER A 295 28.97 -26.09 -3.19
CA SER A 295 28.59 -26.23 -1.78
C SER A 295 29.71 -26.84 -0.93
N LEU A 296 30.48 -27.80 -1.46
CA LEU A 296 31.59 -28.43 -0.75
C LEU A 296 32.73 -27.45 -0.50
N ILE A 297 33.09 -26.64 -1.51
CA ILE A 297 34.07 -25.56 -1.37
C ILE A 297 33.61 -24.55 -0.32
N HIS A 298 32.32 -24.19 -0.33
CA HIS A 298 31.72 -23.24 0.60
C HIS A 298 31.68 -23.75 2.05
N GLU A 299 31.33 -25.03 2.28
CA GLU A 299 31.26 -25.64 3.61
C GLU A 299 32.65 -25.98 4.20
N MET A 300 33.70 -25.99 3.38
CA MET A 300 35.08 -26.30 3.76
C MET A 300 36.07 -25.19 3.38
N PRO A 301 35.93 -23.97 3.93
CA PRO A 301 36.78 -22.82 3.56
C PRO A 301 38.26 -23.00 3.93
N ASP A 302 38.56 -23.85 4.91
CA ASP A 302 39.94 -24.12 5.37
C ASP A 302 40.70 -25.10 4.45
N VAL A 303 40.04 -25.67 3.44
CA VAL A 303 40.62 -26.63 2.51
C VAL A 303 41.25 -25.90 1.33
N LYS A 304 42.47 -26.30 0.96
CA LYS A 304 43.17 -25.68 -0.17
C LYS A 304 42.57 -26.13 -1.50
N VAL A 305 42.02 -25.20 -2.28
CA VAL A 305 41.62 -25.48 -3.67
C VAL A 305 42.86 -25.46 -4.58
N VAL A 306 43.03 -26.50 -5.39
CA VAL A 306 44.12 -26.68 -6.37
C VAL A 306 43.49 -26.73 -7.77
N GLY A 307 44.08 -26.02 -8.72
CA GLY A 307 43.55 -25.87 -10.08
C GLY A 307 42.68 -24.62 -10.26
N GLN A 308 42.22 -24.39 -11.49
CA GLN A 308 41.30 -23.28 -11.81
C GLN A 308 39.85 -23.71 -11.59
N ILE A 309 39.10 -22.95 -10.78
CA ILE A 309 37.66 -23.16 -10.61
C ILE A 309 36.95 -22.67 -11.89
N PRO A 310 36.14 -23.52 -12.56
CA PRO A 310 35.34 -23.08 -13.71
C PRO A 310 34.34 -21.97 -13.34
N ASP A 311 34.12 -21.02 -14.26
CA ASP A 311 33.19 -19.89 -14.08
C ASP A 311 31.77 -20.33 -13.66
N SER A 312 31.31 -21.49 -14.13
CA SER A 312 29.99 -22.06 -13.78
C SER A 312 29.89 -22.41 -12.29
N ILE A 313 30.99 -22.88 -11.69
CA ILE A 313 31.10 -23.23 -10.27
C ILE A 313 31.38 -21.97 -9.45
N GLN A 314 32.26 -21.09 -9.91
CA GLN A 314 32.55 -19.82 -9.21
C GLN A 314 31.28 -18.98 -8.99
N LYS A 315 30.43 -18.84 -10.02
CA LYS A 315 29.14 -18.12 -9.89
C LYS A 315 28.22 -18.73 -8.84
N LYS A 316 28.27 -20.05 -8.63
CA LYS A 316 27.46 -20.75 -7.61
C LYS A 316 28.02 -20.52 -6.21
N ILE A 317 29.35 -20.49 -6.06
CA ILE A 317 30.03 -20.12 -4.81
C ILE A 317 29.66 -18.68 -4.42
N ASP A 318 29.84 -17.72 -5.34
CA ASP A 318 29.50 -16.31 -5.10
C ASP A 318 28.02 -16.13 -4.70
N TRP A 319 27.13 -16.94 -5.27
CA TRP A 319 25.71 -16.93 -4.91
C TRP A 319 25.45 -17.48 -3.50
N LEU A 320 26.13 -18.55 -3.10
CA LEU A 320 26.05 -19.13 -1.75
C LEU A 320 26.57 -18.12 -0.70
N GLU A 321 27.73 -17.52 -0.94
CA GLU A 321 28.29 -16.47 -0.08
C GLU A 321 27.35 -15.27 0.02
N SER A 322 26.79 -14.80 -1.10
CA SER A 322 25.83 -13.70 -1.10
C SER A 322 24.53 -14.07 -0.35
N ARG A 323 24.08 -15.32 -0.44
CA ARG A 323 22.91 -15.81 0.31
C ARG A 323 23.19 -15.80 1.80
N ASP A 324 24.32 -16.35 2.24
CA ASP A 324 24.67 -16.44 3.66
C ASP A 324 24.87 -15.05 4.26
N LYS A 325 25.55 -14.14 3.55
CA LYS A 325 25.64 -12.73 3.95
C LYS A 325 24.27 -12.06 4.10
N ARG A 326 23.31 -12.33 3.20
CA ARG A 326 21.94 -11.80 3.30
C ARG A 326 21.20 -12.37 4.51
N THR A 327 21.39 -13.67 4.80
CA THR A 327 20.81 -14.33 5.96
C THR A 327 21.37 -13.76 7.26
N ASP A 328 22.69 -13.57 7.35
CA ASP A 328 23.35 -12.97 8.52
C ASP A 328 22.90 -11.52 8.74
N GLU A 329 22.83 -10.72 7.68
CA GLU A 329 22.31 -9.35 7.75
C GLU A 329 20.86 -9.33 8.26
N LEU A 330 20.02 -10.25 7.79
CA LEU A 330 18.63 -10.37 8.24
C LEU A 330 18.55 -10.81 9.70
N GLN A 331 19.38 -11.75 10.14
CA GLN A 331 19.43 -12.20 11.53
C GLN A 331 19.85 -11.05 12.45
N GLN A 332 20.93 -10.33 12.11
CA GLN A 332 21.39 -9.17 12.87
C GLN A 332 20.33 -8.08 13.00
N ILE A 333 19.55 -7.84 11.94
CA ILE A 333 18.44 -6.88 11.97
C ILE A 333 17.29 -7.39 12.85
N THR A 334 16.98 -8.69 12.78
CA THR A 334 15.94 -9.31 13.61
C THR A 334 16.29 -9.24 15.10
N ASP A 335 17.54 -9.55 15.47
CA ASP A 335 18.02 -9.44 16.85
C ASP A 335 17.97 -8.00 17.36
N LYS A 336 18.32 -7.03 16.51
CA LYS A 336 18.21 -5.59 16.84
C LYS A 336 16.77 -5.16 17.06
N LEU A 337 15.83 -5.69 16.26
CA LEU A 337 14.41 -5.41 16.40
C LEU A 337 13.86 -5.94 17.72
N GLU A 338 14.21 -7.18 18.10
CA GLU A 338 13.74 -7.76 19.36
C GLU A 338 14.22 -6.95 20.57
N LYS A 339 15.51 -6.58 20.60
CA LYS A 339 16.06 -5.71 21.63
C LYS A 339 15.41 -4.33 21.62
N GLY A 340 15.28 -3.73 20.43
CA GLY A 340 14.71 -2.40 20.27
C GLY A 340 13.26 -2.30 20.74
N VAL A 341 12.44 -3.34 20.55
CA VAL A 341 11.05 -3.34 21.03
C VAL A 341 10.97 -3.25 22.55
N VAL A 342 11.79 -4.00 23.28
CA VAL A 342 11.81 -3.94 24.74
C VAL A 342 12.31 -2.57 25.22
N GLU A 343 13.36 -2.06 24.58
CA GLU A 343 13.94 -0.75 24.92
C GLU A 343 12.99 0.42 24.64
N VAL A 344 12.07 0.31 23.68
CA VAL A 344 11.07 1.36 23.38
C VAL A 344 10.19 1.66 24.58
N PHE A 345 9.88 0.70 25.43
CA PHE A 345 9.00 0.94 26.60
C PHE A 345 9.73 1.57 27.79
N GLN A 346 11.01 1.92 27.65
CA GLN A 346 11.78 2.68 28.64
C GLN A 346 11.53 4.18 28.43
N SER A 347 10.99 4.84 29.45
CA SER A 347 10.37 6.20 29.47
C SER A 347 10.44 7.00 28.17
N ASP A 348 11.61 7.58 27.87
CA ASP A 348 11.75 8.65 26.88
C ASP A 348 11.80 8.10 25.45
N ARG A 349 12.15 6.82 25.29
CA ARG A 349 12.18 6.13 24.00
C ARG A 349 10.79 5.84 23.46
N TYR A 350 9.82 5.66 24.35
CA TYR A 350 8.43 5.39 23.93
C TYR A 350 7.87 6.59 23.17
N LYS A 351 8.05 7.78 23.72
CA LYS A 351 7.64 9.03 23.09
C LYS A 351 8.36 9.25 21.76
N GLN A 352 9.68 9.03 21.70
CA GLN A 352 10.45 9.12 20.45
C GLN A 352 9.97 8.13 19.38
N PHE A 353 9.54 6.94 19.79
CA PHE A 353 8.97 5.96 18.90
C PHE A 353 7.62 6.41 18.34
N LEU A 354 6.74 6.97 19.18
CA LEU A 354 5.48 7.56 18.73
C LEU A 354 5.69 8.77 17.81
N ASP A 355 6.70 9.62 18.09
CA ASP A 355 7.08 10.73 17.21
C ASP A 355 7.52 10.23 15.83
N THR A 356 8.29 9.13 15.80
CA THR A 356 8.70 8.49 14.55
C THR A 356 7.48 7.92 13.82
N MET A 357 6.56 7.27 14.53
CA MET A 357 5.31 6.74 13.96
C MET A 357 4.43 7.85 13.37
N ALA A 358 4.38 9.02 13.99
CA ALA A 358 3.65 10.18 13.49
C ALA A 358 4.22 10.69 12.16
N LYS A 359 5.55 10.65 11.98
CA LYS A 359 6.19 11.02 10.71
C LYS A 359 6.05 9.95 9.63
N PHE A 360 6.01 8.68 10.02
CA PHE A 360 5.98 7.53 9.11
C PHE A 360 4.73 6.64 9.32
N PRO A 361 3.50 7.17 9.21
CA PRO A 361 2.29 6.43 9.58
C PRO A 361 2.06 5.16 8.75
N ARG A 362 2.56 5.13 7.52
CA ARG A 362 2.45 3.99 6.59
C ARG A 362 3.53 2.91 6.78
N TYR A 363 4.55 3.16 7.59
CA TYR A 363 5.61 2.18 7.87
C TYR A 363 5.17 1.19 8.96
N SER A 364 5.62 -0.06 8.87
CA SER A 364 5.39 -1.07 9.91
C SER A 364 6.11 -0.71 11.21
N VAL A 365 5.67 -1.25 12.35
CA VAL A 365 6.33 -1.05 13.66
C VAL A 365 7.83 -1.35 13.58
N ASN A 366 8.19 -2.48 12.94
CA ASN A 366 9.59 -2.86 12.74
C ASN A 366 10.36 -1.81 11.93
N ASN A 367 9.81 -1.32 10.83
CA ASN A 367 10.53 -0.34 10.02
C ASN A 367 10.59 1.04 10.69
N SER A 368 9.55 1.46 11.41
CA SER A 368 9.58 2.69 12.21
C SER A 368 10.63 2.60 13.31
N LEU A 369 10.76 1.45 13.98
CA LEU A 369 11.79 1.20 14.97
C LEU A 369 13.20 1.22 14.36
N LEU A 370 13.39 0.57 13.20
CA LEU A 370 14.66 0.58 12.49
C LEU A 370 15.07 1.99 12.06
N ILE A 371 14.12 2.80 11.59
CA ILE A 371 14.39 4.21 11.24
C ILE A 371 14.79 4.98 12.50
N MET A 372 14.02 4.88 13.58
CA MET A 372 14.31 5.56 14.85
C MET A 372 15.71 5.22 15.38
N MET A 373 16.09 3.94 15.39
CA MET A 373 17.39 3.48 15.89
C MET A 373 18.58 3.94 15.04
N GLN A 374 18.38 4.14 13.73
CA GLN A 374 19.45 4.53 12.81
C GLN A 374 19.52 6.05 12.60
N LYS A 375 18.36 6.73 12.62
CA LYS A 375 18.21 8.16 12.36
C LYS A 375 16.94 8.72 13.05
N PRO A 376 17.01 9.05 14.35
CA PRO A 376 15.85 9.52 15.12
C PRO A 376 15.31 10.89 14.65
N ASP A 377 16.14 11.68 13.98
CA ASP A 377 15.81 12.97 13.39
C ASP A 377 15.19 12.87 11.99
N ALA A 378 15.02 11.66 11.44
CA ALA A 378 14.47 11.44 10.10
C ALA A 378 13.10 12.13 9.93
N GLN A 379 12.89 12.69 8.74
CA GLN A 379 11.70 13.44 8.37
C GLN A 379 10.96 12.76 7.22
N LEU A 380 11.70 12.25 6.24
CA LEU A 380 11.12 11.57 5.08
C LEU A 380 12.14 10.60 4.50
N CYS A 381 11.77 9.32 4.39
CA CYS A 381 12.64 8.27 3.91
C CYS A 381 12.18 7.77 2.55
N GLN A 382 13.12 7.66 1.59
CA GLN A 382 12.83 7.09 0.28
C GLN A 382 14.04 6.31 -0.27
N SER A 383 13.79 5.38 -1.18
CA SER A 383 14.83 4.66 -1.93
C SER A 383 15.66 5.62 -2.79
N PHE A 384 16.90 5.23 -3.13
CA PHE A 384 17.75 6.00 -4.04
C PHE A 384 17.05 6.34 -5.36
N THR A 385 16.34 5.36 -5.94
CA THR A 385 15.55 5.52 -7.16
C THR A 385 14.35 6.44 -6.97
N GLY A 386 13.66 6.35 -5.83
CA GLY A 386 12.53 7.23 -5.53
C GLY A 386 12.96 8.69 -5.36
N TRP A 387 14.10 8.95 -4.72
CA TRP A 387 14.64 10.32 -4.66
C TRP A 387 14.95 10.87 -6.06
N LYS A 388 15.58 10.05 -6.91
CA LYS A 388 15.89 10.43 -8.29
C LYS A 388 14.63 10.80 -9.08
N GLN A 389 13.53 10.07 -8.89
CA GLN A 389 12.23 10.37 -9.50
C GLN A 389 11.63 11.69 -8.99
N MET A 390 11.86 12.04 -7.73
CA MET A 390 11.46 13.31 -7.12
C MET A 390 12.39 14.49 -7.48
N GLY A 391 13.38 14.29 -8.36
CA GLY A 391 14.34 15.32 -8.73
C GLY A 391 15.33 15.67 -7.62
N ARG A 392 15.60 14.72 -6.71
CA ARG A 392 16.60 14.83 -5.63
C ARG A 392 17.62 13.69 -5.74
N TYR A 393 18.83 13.93 -5.24
CA TYR A 393 19.94 12.99 -5.31
C TYR A 393 20.56 12.81 -3.93
N VAL A 394 20.86 11.56 -3.58
CA VAL A 394 21.56 11.25 -2.32
C VAL A 394 22.98 11.80 -2.39
N LYS A 395 23.40 12.51 -1.34
CA LYS A 395 24.75 13.06 -1.22
C LYS A 395 25.79 11.94 -1.21
N LYS A 396 26.94 12.19 -1.83
CA LYS A 396 28.01 11.20 -1.92
C LYS A 396 28.57 10.89 -0.52
N GLY A 397 28.62 9.60 -0.16
CA GLY A 397 29.17 9.14 1.12
C GLY A 397 28.13 8.96 2.24
N GLU A 398 26.87 9.30 2.00
CA GLU A 398 25.79 9.11 2.96
C GLU A 398 25.52 7.64 3.25
N LYS A 399 25.27 7.32 4.53
CA LYS A 399 24.93 5.96 4.97
C LYS A 399 23.42 5.73 4.83
N GLY A 400 23.05 4.68 4.11
CA GLY A 400 21.65 4.28 3.94
C GLY A 400 21.07 3.66 5.21
N ILE A 401 19.81 4.00 5.49
CA ILE A 401 18.98 3.47 6.57
C ILE A 401 18.44 2.10 6.13
N SER A 402 18.67 1.07 6.93
CA SER A 402 18.24 -0.29 6.63
C SER A 402 16.78 -0.50 7.03
N ILE A 403 15.94 -0.97 6.12
CA ILE A 403 14.55 -1.35 6.38
C ILE A 403 14.25 -2.74 5.82
N LEU A 404 13.17 -3.36 6.28
CA LEU A 404 12.69 -4.65 5.77
C LEU A 404 11.66 -4.42 4.65
N ALA A 405 11.88 -5.07 3.51
CA ALA A 405 10.95 -5.09 2.39
C ALA A 405 10.48 -6.52 2.09
N PRO A 406 9.20 -6.72 1.73
CA PRO A 406 8.71 -8.03 1.34
C PRO A 406 9.41 -8.51 0.05
N ALA A 407 9.81 -9.76 0.04
CA ALA A 407 10.42 -10.45 -1.10
C ALA A 407 9.87 -11.89 -1.16
N PRO A 408 8.56 -12.08 -1.40
CA PRO A 408 7.97 -13.40 -1.43
C PRO A 408 8.60 -14.25 -2.55
N TYR A 409 8.81 -15.52 -2.27
CA TYR A 409 9.26 -16.50 -3.26
C TYR A 409 8.38 -17.74 -3.20
N LYS A 410 8.26 -18.46 -4.30
CA LYS A 410 7.41 -19.65 -4.39
C LYS A 410 8.26 -20.91 -4.23
N ILE A 411 7.76 -21.89 -3.47
CA ILE A 411 8.36 -23.22 -3.37
C ILE A 411 7.30 -24.29 -3.65
N GLU A 412 7.71 -25.38 -4.27
CA GLU A 412 6.89 -26.60 -4.31
C GLU A 412 7.07 -27.37 -3.01
N ARG A 413 5.97 -27.69 -2.33
CA ARG A 413 5.99 -28.53 -1.13
C ARG A 413 5.09 -29.75 -1.36
N GLU A 414 5.61 -30.93 -1.03
CA GLU A 414 4.77 -32.14 -0.96
C GLU A 414 3.90 -32.06 0.29
N GLN A 415 2.59 -32.08 0.10
CA GLN A 415 1.62 -32.17 1.17
C GLN A 415 0.66 -33.33 0.94
N THR A 416 0.11 -33.86 2.01
CA THR A 416 -0.92 -34.90 1.92
C THR A 416 -2.16 -34.31 1.27
N LYS A 417 -2.60 -34.92 0.17
CA LYS A 417 -3.80 -34.54 -0.55
C LYS A 417 -4.99 -34.68 0.38
N LEU A 418 -5.76 -33.62 0.53
CA LEU A 418 -6.96 -33.62 1.37
C LEU A 418 -8.22 -33.70 0.48
N ASP A 419 -9.24 -34.43 0.94
CA ASP A 419 -10.57 -34.43 0.31
C ASP A 419 -11.32 -33.10 0.56
N GLU A 420 -12.49 -32.91 -0.06
CA GLU A 420 -13.34 -31.71 0.12
C GLU A 420 -13.77 -31.46 1.58
N LYS A 421 -13.50 -32.40 2.50
CA LYS A 421 -13.80 -32.31 3.94
C LYS A 421 -12.53 -32.18 4.78
N GLY A 422 -11.36 -31.96 4.17
CA GLY A 422 -10.10 -31.74 4.86
C GLY A 422 -9.43 -33.01 5.41
N ARG A 423 -9.78 -34.20 4.90
CA ARG A 423 -9.22 -35.48 5.36
C ARG A 423 -8.17 -36.04 4.38
N PRO A 424 -7.10 -36.69 4.86
CA PRO A 424 -6.10 -37.33 4.00
C PRO A 424 -6.70 -38.32 3.01
N VAL A 425 -6.35 -38.19 1.74
CA VAL A 425 -6.65 -39.15 0.67
C VAL A 425 -5.56 -40.21 0.69
N PHE A 426 -5.93 -41.48 0.82
CA PHE A 426 -5.01 -42.62 0.79
C PHE A 426 -5.12 -43.33 -0.57
N ASP A 427 -4.02 -43.92 -1.04
CA ASP A 427 -3.99 -44.75 -2.24
C ASP A 427 -4.50 -46.18 -1.96
N ALA A 428 -4.48 -47.03 -2.99
CA ALA A 428 -4.99 -48.40 -2.92
C ALA A 428 -4.21 -49.30 -1.94
N ASP A 429 -2.98 -48.91 -1.58
CA ASP A 429 -2.08 -49.64 -0.69
C ASP A 429 -2.13 -49.09 0.75
N GLY A 430 -2.94 -48.04 0.99
CA GLY A 430 -3.16 -47.45 2.31
C GLY A 430 -2.18 -46.32 2.67
N GLU A 431 -1.37 -45.85 1.72
CA GLU A 431 -0.42 -44.76 1.92
C GLU A 431 -1.05 -43.40 1.57
N PRO A 432 -0.77 -42.32 2.31
CA PRO A 432 -1.33 -41.00 2.04
C PRO A 432 -0.82 -40.45 0.69
N VAL A 433 -1.74 -40.17 -0.22
CA VAL A 433 -1.46 -39.57 -1.53
C VAL A 433 -0.84 -38.19 -1.31
N LYS A 434 0.41 -38.01 -1.76
CA LYS A 434 1.10 -36.71 -1.72
C LYS A 434 0.84 -35.94 -3.01
N GLU A 435 0.45 -34.68 -2.89
CA GLU A 435 0.38 -33.72 -3.99
C GLU A 435 1.48 -32.67 -3.82
N LYS A 436 2.03 -32.20 -4.94
CA LYS A 436 2.94 -31.06 -4.95
C LYS A 436 2.09 -29.80 -5.05
N VAL A 437 2.15 -28.96 -4.02
CA VAL A 437 1.45 -27.68 -4.00
C VAL A 437 2.47 -26.54 -3.99
N GLU A 438 2.21 -25.56 -4.85
CA GLU A 438 2.99 -24.34 -4.91
C GLU A 438 2.58 -23.43 -3.73
N VAL A 439 3.50 -23.25 -2.79
CA VAL A 439 3.30 -22.42 -1.60
C VAL A 439 4.13 -21.15 -1.74
N THR A 440 3.47 -19.99 -1.66
CA THR A 440 4.17 -18.71 -1.58
C THR A 440 4.72 -18.52 -0.17
N ILE A 441 6.04 -18.52 -0.04
CA ILE A 441 6.73 -18.21 1.21
C ILE A 441 6.86 -16.70 1.34
N ARG A 442 6.29 -16.17 2.41
CA ARG A 442 6.46 -14.76 2.81
C ARG A 442 7.86 -14.60 3.36
N ALA A 443 8.74 -14.01 2.57
CA ALA A 443 10.10 -13.68 3.00
C ALA A 443 10.32 -12.18 2.97
N PHE A 444 11.32 -11.73 3.72
CA PHE A 444 11.74 -10.35 3.79
C PHE A 444 13.22 -10.24 3.40
N LYS A 445 13.58 -9.11 2.80
CA LYS A 445 14.97 -8.75 2.53
C LYS A 445 15.26 -7.39 3.13
N VAL A 446 16.51 -7.18 3.50
CA VAL A 446 17.01 -5.87 3.93
C VAL A 446 17.23 -5.00 2.70
N VAL A 447 16.67 -3.79 2.70
CA VAL A 447 16.90 -2.77 1.67
C VAL A 447 17.34 -1.46 2.31
N LYS A 448 17.90 -0.55 1.50
CA LYS A 448 18.40 0.75 1.97
C LYS A 448 17.49 1.88 1.50
N THR A 449 17.13 2.76 2.42
CA THR A 449 16.47 4.05 2.18
C THR A 449 17.34 5.19 2.70
N PHE A 450 17.02 6.41 2.30
CA PHE A 450 17.75 7.62 2.65
C PHE A 450 16.76 8.68 3.11
N ASP A 451 17.13 9.44 4.12
CA ASP A 451 16.34 10.55 4.61
C ASP A 451 16.50 11.81 3.74
N LEU A 452 15.52 12.71 3.77
CA LEU A 452 15.54 14.00 3.08
C LEU A 452 16.82 14.81 3.34
N SER A 453 17.30 14.86 4.58
CA SER A 453 18.53 15.60 4.95
C SER A 453 19.79 15.09 4.24
N GLN A 454 19.77 13.83 3.79
CA GLN A 454 20.84 13.16 3.06
C GLN A 454 20.78 13.39 1.55
N THR A 455 19.87 14.24 1.08
CA THR A 455 19.66 14.52 -0.35
C THR A 455 19.79 15.99 -0.68
N ASP A 456 20.24 16.28 -1.89
CA ASP A 456 20.22 17.62 -2.51
C ASP A 456 19.32 17.60 -3.76
N GLY A 457 18.64 18.70 -4.04
CA GLY A 457 17.80 18.83 -5.23
C GLY A 457 16.61 19.75 -5.01
N LYS A 458 15.59 19.57 -5.85
CA LYS A 458 14.38 20.41 -5.86
C LYS A 458 13.69 20.42 -4.50
N GLU A 459 13.33 21.60 -4.00
CA GLU A 459 12.51 21.72 -2.78
C GLU A 459 11.22 20.93 -2.95
N LEU A 460 10.90 20.14 -1.93
CA LEU A 460 9.64 19.41 -1.90
C LEU A 460 8.54 20.38 -1.43
N PRO A 461 7.33 20.29 -1.98
CA PRO A 461 6.18 20.94 -1.37
C PRO A 461 6.08 20.46 0.09
N ALA A 462 5.67 21.34 1.01
CA ALA A 462 5.51 20.97 2.41
C ALA A 462 4.57 19.76 2.51
N ILE A 463 5.10 18.62 2.97
CA ILE A 463 4.30 17.40 3.20
C ILE A 463 3.75 17.51 4.61
N GLY A 464 2.43 17.60 4.70
CA GLY A 464 1.70 17.79 5.94
C GLY A 464 1.20 19.24 6.06
N PRO A 465 0.05 19.46 6.74
CA PRO A 465 -0.39 20.80 7.07
C PRO A 465 0.75 21.47 7.84
N SER A 466 1.13 22.68 7.40
CA SER A 466 2.06 23.55 8.13
C SER A 466 1.71 23.47 9.61
N GLU A 467 2.67 23.02 10.42
CA GLU A 467 2.62 22.91 11.88
C GLU A 467 1.44 23.72 12.44
N LEU A 468 0.36 23.06 12.89
CA LEU A 468 -0.78 23.73 13.53
C LEU A 468 -0.36 24.23 14.93
N VAL A 469 0.74 24.96 15.00
CA VAL A 469 1.21 25.70 16.16
C VAL A 469 0.33 26.95 16.24
N GLY A 470 -0.90 26.73 16.71
CA GLY A 470 -1.80 27.76 17.21
C GLY A 470 -1.96 29.00 16.32
N ASN A 471 -2.70 28.87 15.21
CA ASN A 471 -3.64 29.93 14.77
C ASN A 471 -4.64 29.44 13.69
N ILE A 472 -5.82 29.01 14.17
CA ILE A 472 -7.21 29.32 13.75
C ILE A 472 -7.69 29.01 12.30
N GLU A 473 -6.87 28.74 11.28
CA GLU A 473 -7.43 28.41 9.94
C GLU A 473 -7.72 26.90 9.71
N GLY A 474 -6.99 25.99 10.37
CA GLY A 474 -7.15 24.54 10.20
C GLY A 474 -8.04 23.85 11.24
N TYR A 475 -8.21 24.46 12.42
CA TYR A 475 -8.83 23.79 13.57
C TYR A 475 -10.31 23.44 13.37
N PRO A 476 -11.19 24.37 12.92
CA PRO A 476 -12.61 24.04 12.72
C PRO A 476 -12.82 22.95 11.66
N LYS A 477 -11.98 22.95 10.60
CA LYS A 477 -12.02 21.93 9.55
C LYS A 477 -11.56 20.57 10.07
N LEU A 478 -10.50 20.55 10.87
CA LEU A 478 -10.03 19.32 11.49
C LEU A 478 -11.07 18.75 12.45
N LEU A 479 -11.70 19.59 13.27
CA LEU A 479 -12.78 19.16 14.15
C LEU A 479 -13.98 18.62 13.35
N GLN A 480 -14.36 19.29 12.26
CA GLN A 480 -15.40 18.81 11.36
C GLN A 480 -15.02 17.46 10.74
N ALA A 481 -13.80 17.32 10.22
CA ALA A 481 -13.31 16.07 9.66
C ALA A 481 -13.38 14.94 10.70
N LEU A 482 -12.95 15.20 11.94
CA LEU A 482 -13.02 14.24 13.05
C LEU A 482 -14.45 13.82 13.37
N GLN A 483 -15.41 14.76 13.40
CA GLN A 483 -16.82 14.45 13.60
C GLN A 483 -17.40 13.60 12.47
N GLU A 484 -17.02 13.88 11.21
CA GLU A 484 -17.51 13.15 10.04
C GLU A 484 -16.92 11.74 9.89
N ILE A 485 -15.67 11.54 10.28
CA ILE A 485 -15.03 10.21 10.24
C ILE A 485 -15.32 9.38 11.50
N SER A 486 -15.83 10.01 12.55
CA SER A 486 -16.13 9.33 13.81
C SER A 486 -17.09 8.16 13.53
N PRO A 487 -16.75 6.92 13.95
CA PRO A 487 -17.61 5.76 13.69
C PRO A 487 -18.97 5.84 14.39
N VAL A 488 -19.07 6.72 15.39
CA VAL A 488 -20.27 6.96 16.20
C VAL A 488 -20.56 8.45 16.30
N PRO A 489 -21.82 8.86 16.50
CA PRO A 489 -22.18 10.26 16.69
C PRO A 489 -21.37 10.92 17.81
N VAL A 490 -20.94 12.16 17.58
CA VAL A 490 -20.20 12.97 18.55
C VAL A 490 -21.12 14.09 19.05
N SER A 491 -21.27 14.21 20.37
CA SER A 491 -21.99 15.32 21.02
C SER A 491 -21.07 16.12 21.93
N PHE A 492 -21.36 17.41 22.07
CA PHE A 492 -20.69 18.32 23.00
C PHE A 492 -21.68 18.68 24.10
N GLU A 493 -21.39 18.22 25.32
CA GLU A 493 -22.29 18.33 26.47
C GLU A 493 -21.51 18.83 27.69
N LEU A 494 -22.21 19.42 28.66
CA LEU A 494 -21.61 19.72 29.97
C LEU A 494 -21.57 18.42 30.79
N ILE A 495 -20.37 17.91 31.04
CA ILE A 495 -20.10 16.71 31.84
C ILE A 495 -19.78 17.14 33.27
N ASP A 496 -20.47 16.57 34.24
CA ASP A 496 -20.20 16.82 35.65
C ASP A 496 -18.93 16.08 36.11
N GLY A 497 -18.03 16.79 36.79
CA GLY A 497 -16.81 16.23 37.39
C GLY A 497 -15.53 16.56 36.62
N ASN A 498 -14.53 15.67 36.72
CA ASN A 498 -13.20 15.88 36.12
C ASN A 498 -13.04 15.21 34.75
N ALA A 499 -14.05 14.50 34.26
CA ALA A 499 -14.01 13.84 32.96
C ALA A 499 -14.10 14.88 31.84
N LYS A 500 -13.26 14.75 30.82
CA LYS A 500 -13.25 15.65 29.66
C LYS A 500 -14.05 15.09 28.47
N GLY A 501 -14.33 13.80 28.49
CA GLY A 501 -15.09 13.09 27.49
C GLY A 501 -15.24 11.62 27.90
N PHE A 502 -16.13 10.91 27.22
CA PHE A 502 -16.26 9.46 27.35
C PHE A 502 -16.99 8.87 26.13
N TYR A 503 -16.63 7.64 25.78
CA TYR A 503 -17.42 6.80 24.89
C TYR A 503 -18.54 6.06 25.64
N HIS A 504 -19.80 6.30 25.27
CA HIS A 504 -20.96 5.62 25.84
C HIS A 504 -21.24 4.30 25.10
N LEU A 505 -21.00 3.18 25.78
CA LEU A 505 -21.08 1.83 25.20
C LEU A 505 -22.49 1.43 24.74
N GLU A 506 -23.54 1.82 25.47
CA GLU A 506 -24.92 1.42 25.18
C GLU A 506 -25.52 2.28 24.05
N ASP A 507 -25.55 3.59 24.24
CA ASP A 507 -26.00 4.56 23.23
C ASP A 507 -25.13 4.67 21.97
N LYS A 508 -23.97 4.01 21.94
CA LYS A 508 -22.98 4.09 20.84
C LYS A 508 -22.75 5.54 20.39
N LYS A 509 -22.35 6.40 21.32
CA LYS A 509 -22.03 7.82 21.08
C LYS A 509 -20.78 8.25 21.83
N ILE A 510 -20.06 9.24 21.30
CA ILE A 510 -18.95 9.90 21.99
C ILE A 510 -19.45 11.24 22.53
N VAL A 511 -19.23 11.48 23.82
CA VAL A 511 -19.57 12.74 24.47
C VAL A 511 -18.28 13.45 24.83
N VAL A 512 -18.15 14.71 24.42
CA VAL A 512 -16.99 15.58 24.74
C VAL A 512 -17.45 16.77 25.57
N GLN A 513 -16.66 17.16 26.56
CA GLN A 513 -16.94 18.31 27.42
C GLN A 513 -17.03 19.61 26.62
N ASP A 514 -18.16 20.30 26.74
CA ASP A 514 -18.35 21.61 26.12
C ASP A 514 -17.53 22.70 26.83
N GLY A 515 -17.08 23.70 26.06
CA GLY A 515 -16.33 24.85 26.56
C GLY A 515 -14.82 24.62 26.82
N MET A 516 -14.25 23.50 26.37
CA MET A 516 -12.80 23.25 26.43
C MET A 516 -12.04 24.06 25.37
N SER A 517 -10.71 24.20 25.56
CA SER A 517 -9.86 24.78 24.52
C SER A 517 -9.83 23.90 23.28
N GLU A 518 -9.64 24.53 22.12
CA GLU A 518 -9.55 23.86 20.83
C GLU A 518 -8.63 22.62 20.87
N VAL A 519 -7.38 22.80 21.28
CA VAL A 519 -6.41 21.70 21.40
C VAL A 519 -6.91 20.57 22.31
N GLN A 520 -7.49 20.89 23.46
CA GLN A 520 -7.98 19.88 24.39
C GLN A 520 -9.17 19.10 23.82
N THR A 521 -10.07 19.76 23.11
CA THR A 521 -11.23 19.13 22.47
C THR A 521 -10.81 18.10 21.43
N ILE A 522 -9.82 18.39 20.56
CA ILE A 522 -9.31 17.41 19.59
C ILE A 522 -8.63 16.24 20.29
N LYS A 523 -7.76 16.51 21.27
CA LYS A 523 -7.07 15.46 22.04
C LYS A 523 -8.06 14.49 22.66
N THR A 524 -9.10 15.02 23.31
CA THR A 524 -10.14 14.22 23.96
C THR A 524 -10.96 13.46 22.94
N LEU A 525 -11.41 14.10 21.86
CA LEU A 525 -12.19 13.42 20.82
C LEU A 525 -11.42 12.26 20.19
N LEU A 526 -10.15 12.46 19.82
CA LEU A 526 -9.29 11.40 19.27
C LEU A 526 -9.07 10.25 20.25
N HIS A 527 -8.92 10.55 21.54
CA HIS A 527 -8.78 9.55 22.60
C HIS A 527 -10.05 8.70 22.72
N GLU A 528 -11.23 9.32 22.75
CA GLU A 528 -12.51 8.58 22.81
C GLU A 528 -12.78 7.79 21.52
N MET A 529 -12.45 8.34 20.35
CA MET A 529 -12.53 7.62 19.08
C MET A 529 -11.59 6.40 19.06
N ALA A 530 -10.39 6.52 19.62
CA ALA A 530 -9.47 5.39 19.75
C ALA A 530 -10.03 4.32 20.70
N HIS A 531 -10.64 4.71 21.83
CA HIS A 531 -11.34 3.77 22.71
C HIS A 531 -12.49 3.06 22.00
N GLN A 532 -13.31 3.79 21.25
CA GLN A 532 -14.40 3.20 20.48
C GLN A 532 -13.86 2.19 19.46
N LYS A 533 -12.79 2.54 18.74
CA LYS A 533 -12.27 1.68 17.67
C LYS A 533 -11.55 0.43 18.17
N LEU A 534 -10.76 0.56 19.24
CA LEU A 534 -9.91 -0.51 19.75
C LEU A 534 -10.59 -1.35 20.83
N HIS A 535 -11.55 -0.78 21.56
CA HIS A 535 -12.04 -1.35 22.82
C HIS A 535 -13.56 -1.53 22.91
N ASP A 536 -14.29 -1.29 21.81
CA ASP A 536 -15.72 -1.61 21.74
C ASP A 536 -15.93 -3.13 21.87
N LYS A 537 -16.68 -3.52 22.91
CA LYS A 537 -16.85 -4.94 23.29
C LYS A 537 -17.67 -5.75 22.29
N ASP A 538 -18.45 -5.09 21.44
CA ASP A 538 -19.32 -5.75 20.47
C ASP A 538 -18.57 -5.98 19.16
N ASN A 539 -17.70 -5.03 18.78
CA ASN A 539 -16.93 -5.09 17.54
C ASN A 539 -15.51 -5.69 17.71
N VAL A 540 -14.97 -5.68 18.93
CA VAL A 540 -13.61 -6.17 19.25
C VAL A 540 -13.67 -7.12 20.45
N PRO A 541 -14.03 -8.40 20.24
CA PRO A 541 -14.15 -9.38 21.33
C PRO A 541 -12.87 -9.55 22.16
N GLU A 542 -11.70 -9.46 21.51
CA GLU A 542 -10.37 -9.58 22.14
C GLU A 542 -10.06 -8.41 23.08
N ALA A 543 -10.80 -7.30 22.99
CA ALA A 543 -10.64 -6.18 23.91
C ALA A 543 -11.07 -6.53 25.35
N LYS A 544 -11.75 -7.67 25.58
CA LYS A 544 -12.12 -8.13 26.93
C LYS A 544 -10.90 -8.55 27.75
N ASP A 545 -9.84 -9.01 27.09
CA ASP A 545 -8.65 -9.56 27.73
C ASP A 545 -7.57 -8.49 28.01
N ILE A 546 -7.80 -7.25 27.55
CA ILE A 546 -6.88 -6.13 27.76
C ILE A 546 -7.20 -5.45 29.09
N SER A 547 -6.18 -5.31 29.95
CA SER A 547 -6.28 -4.56 31.21
C SER A 547 -6.68 -3.10 30.96
N ARG A 548 -7.35 -2.47 31.93
CA ARG A 548 -7.74 -1.05 31.83
C ARG A 548 -6.55 -0.17 31.44
N ASN A 549 -5.41 -0.31 32.13
CA ASN A 549 -4.21 0.45 31.81
C ASN A 549 -3.71 0.21 30.38
N GLY A 550 -3.81 -1.02 29.85
CA GLY A 550 -3.45 -1.28 28.45
C GLY A 550 -4.34 -0.57 27.45
N LYS A 551 -5.64 -0.47 27.75
CA LYS A 551 -6.58 0.30 26.92
C LYS A 551 -6.25 1.78 26.91
N GLU A 552 -5.92 2.35 28.07
CA GLU A 552 -5.49 3.75 28.17
C GLU A 552 -4.19 3.99 27.40
N VAL A 553 -3.18 3.12 27.55
CA VAL A 553 -1.91 3.23 26.78
C VAL A 553 -2.18 3.25 25.28
N GLU A 554 -2.99 2.30 24.77
CA GLU A 554 -3.28 2.19 23.34
C GLU A 554 -4.04 3.42 22.83
N ALA A 555 -5.09 3.85 23.52
CA ALA A 555 -5.90 5.00 23.12
C ALA A 555 -5.12 6.33 23.22
N GLU A 556 -4.37 6.54 24.30
CA GLU A 556 -3.52 7.72 24.49
C GLU A 556 -2.41 7.78 23.43
N SER A 557 -1.81 6.65 23.07
CA SER A 557 -0.77 6.57 22.04
C SER A 557 -1.32 6.88 20.65
N VAL A 558 -2.50 6.36 20.29
CA VAL A 558 -3.16 6.69 19.01
C VAL A 558 -3.45 8.19 18.95
N ALA A 559 -4.08 8.75 19.99
CA ALA A 559 -4.39 10.18 20.04
C ALA A 559 -3.12 11.04 19.94
N TYR A 560 -2.04 10.65 20.63
CA TYR A 560 -0.74 11.31 20.56
C TYR A 560 -0.17 11.30 19.14
N VAL A 561 -0.11 10.13 18.49
CA VAL A 561 0.47 9.99 17.14
C VAL A 561 -0.29 10.85 16.13
N VAL A 562 -1.62 10.85 16.17
CA VAL A 562 -2.44 11.66 15.28
C VAL A 562 -2.25 13.15 15.58
N CYS A 563 -2.29 13.58 16.85
CA CYS A 563 -2.05 14.97 17.23
C CYS A 563 -0.68 15.46 16.76
N GLN A 564 0.36 14.65 16.98
CA GLN A 564 1.73 14.96 16.60
C GLN A 564 1.88 15.06 15.08
N HIS A 565 1.20 14.22 14.31
CA HIS A 565 1.20 14.28 12.84
C HIS A 565 0.67 15.62 12.31
N TYR A 566 -0.38 16.15 12.94
CA TYR A 566 -0.99 17.43 12.58
C TYR A 566 -0.31 18.65 13.24
N GLY A 567 0.79 18.46 14.00
CA GLY A 567 1.49 19.54 14.68
C GLY A 567 0.71 20.15 15.86
N ILE A 568 -0.25 19.43 16.42
CA ILE A 568 -1.00 19.85 17.61
C ILE A 568 -0.11 19.69 18.83
N ASN A 569 -0.09 20.68 19.73
CA ASN A 569 0.75 20.63 20.92
C ASN A 569 0.47 19.39 21.80
N THR A 570 1.44 18.48 21.90
CA THR A 570 1.39 17.24 22.67
C THR A 570 2.19 17.29 23.99
N SER A 571 2.64 18.47 24.45
CA SER A 571 3.49 18.64 25.64
C SER A 571 2.93 18.01 26.91
N ASP A 572 1.60 18.00 27.05
CA ASP A 572 0.90 17.56 28.26
C ASP A 572 0.73 16.02 28.34
N TYR A 573 1.03 15.29 27.25
CA TYR A 573 1.01 13.83 27.26
C TYR A 573 2.21 13.29 28.03
N SER A 574 1.97 12.34 28.94
CA SER A 574 3.00 11.69 29.74
C SER A 574 2.79 10.19 29.75
N PHE A 575 3.81 9.46 29.29
CA PHE A 575 3.81 7.99 29.21
C PHE A 575 4.62 7.34 30.33
N SER A 576 4.80 8.01 31.47
CA SER A 576 5.64 7.52 32.59
C SER A 576 5.20 6.18 33.16
N TYR A 577 3.92 5.81 32.98
CA TYR A 577 3.33 4.57 33.44
C TYR A 577 3.50 3.39 32.45
N VAL A 578 3.97 3.66 31.22
CA VAL A 578 4.13 2.65 30.16
C VAL A 578 5.21 1.61 30.52
N ALA A 579 6.29 2.03 31.18
CA ALA A 579 7.34 1.12 31.63
C ALA A 579 6.77 0.02 32.55
N GLY A 580 6.05 0.40 33.60
CA GLY A 580 5.42 -0.55 34.52
C GLY A 580 4.29 -1.39 33.91
N TRP A 581 3.65 -0.90 32.84
CA TRP A 581 2.69 -1.68 32.06
C TRP A 581 3.39 -2.76 31.21
N SER A 582 4.57 -2.46 30.66
CA SER A 582 5.31 -3.37 29.78
C SER A 582 6.08 -4.48 30.51
N GLU A 583 6.46 -4.28 31.78
CA GLU A 583 7.31 -5.19 32.57
C GLU A 583 6.80 -6.64 32.68
N ARG A 584 5.48 -6.85 32.57
CA ARG A 584 4.85 -8.16 32.71
C ARG A 584 4.40 -8.78 31.38
N LYS A 585 4.79 -8.20 30.25
CA LYS A 585 4.37 -8.63 28.92
C LYS A 585 5.51 -9.23 28.12
N GLU A 586 5.19 -10.22 27.31
CA GLU A 586 6.15 -10.79 26.36
C GLU A 586 6.30 -9.90 25.12
N THR A 587 7.43 -10.03 24.43
CA THR A 587 7.74 -9.24 23.21
C THR A 587 6.66 -9.35 22.12
N PRO A 588 6.06 -10.53 21.83
CA PRO A 588 4.97 -10.63 20.86
C PRO A 588 3.73 -9.83 21.25
N GLU A 589 3.36 -9.81 22.53
CA GLU A 589 2.21 -9.04 23.01
C GLU A 589 2.43 -7.53 22.88
N LEU A 590 3.65 -7.08 23.23
CA LEU A 590 4.06 -5.69 23.07
C LEU A 590 4.04 -5.27 21.60
N LYS A 591 4.58 -6.10 20.70
CA LYS A 591 4.53 -5.86 19.24
C LYS A 591 3.09 -5.77 18.73
N ALA A 592 2.21 -6.67 19.16
CA ALA A 592 0.81 -6.66 18.75
C ALA A 592 0.09 -5.36 19.17
N SER A 593 0.37 -4.88 20.38
CA SER A 593 -0.17 -3.60 20.87
C SER A 593 0.35 -2.41 20.06
N LEU A 594 1.66 -2.36 19.75
CA LEU A 594 2.23 -1.32 18.88
C LEU A 594 1.67 -1.37 17.45
N ASP A 595 1.44 -2.57 16.91
CA ASP A 595 0.87 -2.74 15.58
C ASP A 595 -0.58 -2.26 15.52
N LYS A 596 -1.38 -2.48 16.58
CA LYS A 596 -2.72 -1.89 16.71
C LYS A 596 -2.67 -0.37 16.74
N ILE A 597 -1.83 0.21 17.59
CA ILE A 597 -1.63 1.67 17.68
C ILE A 597 -1.29 2.23 16.30
N ARG A 598 -0.31 1.63 15.61
CA ARG A 598 0.13 2.03 14.27
C ARG A 598 -0.98 1.90 13.23
N GLN A 599 -1.74 0.79 13.23
CA GLN A 599 -2.84 0.57 12.30
C GLN A 599 -3.93 1.62 12.46
N THR A 600 -4.40 1.81 13.69
CA THR A 600 -5.48 2.75 13.99
C THR A 600 -5.06 4.19 13.72
N ALA A 601 -3.86 4.60 14.16
CA ALA A 601 -3.36 5.95 13.90
C ALA A 601 -3.17 6.21 12.40
N SER A 602 -2.60 5.25 11.66
CA SER A 602 -2.45 5.37 10.20
C SER A 602 -3.79 5.48 9.48
N GLU A 603 -4.81 4.78 9.95
CA GLU A 603 -6.14 4.83 9.36
C GLU A 603 -6.83 6.17 9.65
N PHE A 604 -6.76 6.66 10.89
CA PHE A 604 -7.26 7.99 11.23
C PHE A 604 -6.55 9.08 10.43
N ILE A 605 -5.22 9.07 10.36
CA ILE A 605 -4.46 10.04 9.55
C ILE A 605 -4.95 10.01 8.09
N TYR A 606 -5.07 8.83 7.49
CA TYR A 606 -5.54 8.69 6.11
C TYR A 606 -6.96 9.23 5.91
N GLN A 607 -7.91 8.88 6.80
CA GLN A 607 -9.29 9.34 6.70
C GLN A 607 -9.42 10.86 6.90
N ILE A 608 -8.66 11.41 7.85
CA ILE A 608 -8.60 12.85 8.09
C ILE A 608 -7.99 13.54 6.87
N ASP A 609 -6.87 13.06 6.32
CA ASP A 609 -6.23 13.63 5.13
C ASP A 609 -7.23 13.72 3.96
N GLN A 610 -7.92 12.62 3.66
CA GLN A 610 -8.94 12.58 2.60
C GLN A 610 -10.06 13.59 2.83
N LYS A 611 -10.55 13.72 4.07
CA LYS A 611 -11.61 14.66 4.41
C LYS A 611 -11.15 16.10 4.38
N MET A 612 -9.94 16.37 4.89
CA MET A 612 -9.34 17.69 4.87
C MET A 612 -9.12 18.18 3.44
N GLU A 613 -8.69 17.32 2.53
CA GLU A 613 -8.54 17.62 1.10
C GLU A 613 -9.87 18.07 0.48
N VAL A 614 -10.96 17.32 0.71
CA VAL A 614 -12.31 17.68 0.25
C VAL A 614 -12.78 19.02 0.85
N LEU A 615 -12.65 19.19 2.18
CA LEU A 615 -13.04 20.42 2.88
C LEU A 615 -12.19 21.64 2.48
N MET A 616 -10.99 21.42 1.93
CA MET A 616 -10.13 22.47 1.38
C MET A 616 -10.56 22.84 -0.05
N ALA A 617 -10.84 21.85 -0.90
CA ALA A 617 -11.31 22.04 -2.28
C ALA A 617 -12.67 22.76 -2.38
N ASP A 618 -13.62 22.45 -1.49
CA ASP A 618 -14.94 23.10 -1.44
C ASP A 618 -14.81 24.63 -1.22
N LYS A 619 -13.78 25.09 -0.49
CA LYS A 619 -13.57 26.51 -0.23
C LYS A 619 -12.99 27.25 -1.44
N GLU A 620 -12.15 26.58 -2.24
CA GLU A 620 -11.61 27.14 -3.47
C GLU A 620 -12.71 27.31 -4.52
N GLN A 621 -13.59 26.31 -4.68
CA GLN A 621 -14.77 26.42 -5.56
C GLN A 621 -15.78 27.49 -5.09
N VAL A 622 -16.01 27.62 -3.78
CA VAL A 622 -16.88 28.68 -3.22
C VAL A 622 -16.24 30.07 -3.34
N GLN A 623 -14.92 30.19 -3.22
CA GLN A 623 -14.21 31.47 -3.45
C GLN A 623 -14.10 31.85 -4.93
N GLU A 624 -14.01 30.89 -5.85
CA GLU A 624 -14.02 31.14 -7.29
C GLU A 624 -15.42 31.51 -7.79
N SER A 625 -16.46 30.80 -7.34
CA SER A 625 -17.85 31.13 -7.66
C SER A 625 -18.30 32.48 -7.06
N ALA A 626 -17.73 32.89 -5.92
CA ALA A 626 -17.96 34.22 -5.33
C ALA A 626 -17.19 35.36 -6.04
N LYS A 627 -16.17 35.04 -6.87
CA LYS A 627 -15.42 36.02 -7.68
C LYS A 627 -16.03 36.23 -9.07
N ALA A 628 -16.84 35.30 -9.56
CA ALA A 628 -17.58 35.47 -10.81
C ALA A 628 -18.79 36.40 -10.58
N PRO A 629 -18.91 37.52 -11.30
CA PRO A 629 -20.12 38.33 -11.23
C PRO A 629 -21.32 37.48 -11.67
N SER A 630 -22.41 37.56 -10.90
CA SER A 630 -23.69 36.93 -11.26
C SER A 630 -24.10 37.35 -12.67
N PRO A 631 -24.57 36.44 -13.54
CA PRO A 631 -25.04 36.78 -14.89
C PRO A 631 -26.09 37.90 -14.87
N PHE A 632 -26.90 37.95 -13.81
CA PHE A 632 -27.88 39.00 -13.58
C PHE A 632 -27.24 40.36 -13.23
N ALA A 633 -26.16 40.37 -12.45
CA ALA A 633 -25.43 41.58 -12.13
C ALA A 633 -24.67 42.11 -13.35
N GLN A 634 -24.18 41.22 -14.21
CA GLN A 634 -23.48 41.57 -15.45
C GLN A 634 -24.44 42.12 -16.50
N GLU A 635 -25.61 41.47 -16.69
CA GLU A 635 -26.68 41.96 -17.56
C GLU A 635 -27.25 43.32 -17.10
N LEU A 636 -27.34 43.55 -15.78
CA LEU A 636 -27.73 44.84 -15.21
C LEU A 636 -26.67 45.92 -15.47
N MET A 637 -25.39 45.59 -15.31
CA MET A 637 -24.29 46.51 -15.60
C MET A 637 -24.20 46.84 -17.10
N ASP A 638 -24.46 45.87 -17.97
CA ASP A 638 -24.48 46.09 -19.42
C ASP A 638 -25.65 47.01 -19.82
N LYS A 639 -26.85 46.81 -19.26
CA LYS A 639 -28.01 47.72 -19.48
C LYS A 639 -27.77 49.13 -18.96
N ILE A 640 -27.11 49.27 -17.80
CA ILE A 640 -26.72 50.58 -17.25
C ILE A 640 -25.69 51.25 -18.17
N THR A 641 -24.76 50.47 -18.72
CA THR A 641 -23.70 50.98 -19.61
C THR A 641 -24.24 51.34 -21.00
N GLU A 642 -25.21 50.59 -21.53
CA GLU A 642 -25.96 50.94 -22.75
C GLU A 642 -26.79 52.21 -22.56
N GLY A 643 -27.56 52.30 -21.47
CA GLY A 643 -28.34 53.49 -21.16
C GLY A 643 -27.48 54.75 -20.92
N ALA A 644 -26.27 54.58 -20.37
CA ALA A 644 -25.31 55.67 -20.20
C ALA A 644 -24.72 56.15 -21.54
N LYS A 645 -24.51 55.24 -22.51
CA LYS A 645 -24.06 55.60 -23.88
C LYS A 645 -25.13 56.38 -24.64
N ASP A 646 -26.40 56.01 -24.50
CA ASP A 646 -27.53 56.73 -25.12
C ASP A 646 -27.72 58.14 -24.55
N MET A 647 -27.28 58.37 -23.30
CA MET A 647 -27.25 59.69 -22.66
C MET A 647 -25.95 60.47 -22.90
N GLY A 648 -25.05 59.98 -23.76
CA GLY A 648 -23.82 60.68 -24.16
C GLY A 648 -22.66 60.58 -23.16
N PHE A 649 -22.68 59.66 -22.20
CA PHE A 649 -21.55 59.42 -21.31
C PHE A 649 -20.55 58.42 -21.91
N ILE A 650 -19.28 58.84 -22.04
CA ILE A 650 -18.18 57.99 -22.51
C ILE A 650 -17.54 57.29 -21.31
N PRO A 651 -17.43 55.95 -21.28
CA PRO A 651 -16.76 55.24 -20.19
C PRO A 651 -15.24 55.44 -20.28
N VAL A 652 -14.62 55.86 -19.18
CA VAL A 652 -13.16 55.95 -19.06
C VAL A 652 -12.60 54.56 -18.70
N VAL A 653 -11.64 54.08 -19.49
CA VAL A 653 -10.86 52.86 -19.19
C VAL A 653 -9.75 53.23 -18.20
N PRO A 654 -9.52 52.51 -17.09
CA PRO A 654 -8.47 52.89 -16.15
C PRO A 654 -7.11 52.36 -16.59
N GLU A 655 -6.18 53.28 -16.88
CA GLU A 655 -4.74 53.05 -16.74
C GLU A 655 -4.34 53.02 -15.26
N THR A 656 -3.27 52.28 -14.98
CA THR A 656 -2.69 52.06 -13.66
C THR A 656 -1.99 53.32 -13.15
N GLN A 657 -2.47 53.94 -12.05
CA GLN A 657 -1.63 54.44 -10.95
C GLN A 657 -2.42 55.02 -9.75
N GLU A 658 -1.87 54.71 -8.57
CA GLU A 658 -1.95 55.31 -7.23
C GLU A 658 -3.30 55.67 -6.57
N LYS A 659 -3.54 55.01 -5.43
CA LYS A 659 -4.64 55.20 -4.48
C LYS A 659 -4.62 56.60 -3.86
N THR A 660 -5.50 57.48 -4.29
CA THR A 660 -6.02 58.55 -3.43
C THR A 660 -7.35 58.12 -2.81
N VAL A 661 -7.35 58.02 -1.48
CA VAL A 661 -8.49 57.56 -0.67
C VAL A 661 -9.65 58.54 -0.77
N ASN A 662 -10.82 58.05 -1.19
CA ASN A 662 -12.06 58.82 -1.23
C ASN A 662 -12.45 59.31 0.19
N PRO A 663 -12.50 60.63 0.46
CA PRO A 663 -12.80 61.20 1.78
C PRO A 663 -14.15 60.77 2.34
N GLU A 664 -15.15 60.56 1.48
CA GLU A 664 -16.51 60.20 1.90
C GLU A 664 -16.60 58.73 2.35
N LEU A 665 -15.88 57.83 1.68
CA LEU A 665 -15.75 56.43 2.13
C LEU A 665 -14.99 56.34 3.45
N LYS A 666 -14.02 57.22 3.69
CA LYS A 666 -13.28 57.26 4.96
C LYS A 666 -14.20 57.67 6.12
N VAL A 667 -15.10 58.62 5.91
CA VAL A 667 -16.12 59.03 6.90
C VAL A 667 -17.11 57.88 7.19
N VAL A 668 -17.52 57.12 6.17
CA VAL A 668 -18.42 55.98 6.35
C VAL A 668 -17.73 54.81 7.06
N VAL A 669 -16.48 54.51 6.71
CA VAL A 669 -15.68 53.47 7.35
C VAL A 669 -15.31 53.85 8.78
N ASP A 670 -14.95 55.10 9.06
CA ASP A 670 -14.67 55.58 10.42
C ASP A 670 -15.94 55.61 11.29
N LYS A 671 -17.11 55.88 10.70
CA LYS A 671 -18.40 55.79 11.38
C LYS A 671 -18.76 54.34 11.70
N ALA A 672 -18.55 53.43 10.74
CA ALA A 672 -18.77 51.99 10.94
C ALA A 672 -17.81 51.39 11.97
N LEU A 673 -16.53 51.82 11.99
CA LEU A 673 -15.54 51.41 12.98
C LEU A 673 -15.86 51.97 14.37
N LYS A 674 -16.32 53.24 14.48
CA LYS A 674 -16.80 53.80 15.75
C LYS A 674 -18.04 53.10 16.28
N ASP A 675 -18.95 52.66 15.42
CA ASP A 675 -20.14 51.90 15.80
C ASP A 675 -19.79 50.45 16.19
N LEU A 676 -18.77 49.86 15.57
CA LEU A 676 -18.22 48.55 15.96
C LEU A 676 -17.49 48.62 17.31
N ASP A 677 -16.72 49.67 17.56
CA ASP A 677 -16.03 49.90 18.84
C ASP A 677 -16.99 50.27 19.97
N LYS A 678 -18.09 50.99 19.69
CA LYS A 678 -19.21 51.16 20.64
C LYS A 678 -19.86 49.82 20.99
N LYS A 679 -20.05 48.91 20.02
CA LYS A 679 -20.59 47.56 20.29
C LYS A 679 -19.60 46.68 21.09
N ARG A 680 -18.30 46.77 20.82
CA ARG A 680 -17.23 46.09 21.59
C ARG A 680 -17.02 46.65 23.00
N THR A 681 -17.20 47.95 23.20
CA THR A 681 -17.15 48.55 24.55
C THR A 681 -18.41 48.25 25.35
N LEU A 682 -19.58 48.19 24.72
CA LEU A 682 -20.83 47.73 25.36
C LEU A 682 -20.79 46.24 25.75
N SER A 683 -20.12 45.37 24.98
CA SER A 683 -19.92 43.97 25.35
C SER A 683 -18.93 43.81 26.50
N LYS A 684 -17.81 44.55 26.49
CA LYS A 684 -16.84 44.57 27.61
C LYS A 684 -17.40 45.17 28.90
N VAL A 685 -18.29 46.17 28.81
CA VAL A 685 -19.00 46.73 29.99
C VAL A 685 -20.02 45.72 30.54
N LYS A 686 -20.72 44.96 29.67
CA LYS A 686 -21.61 43.87 30.11
C LYS A 686 -20.86 42.72 30.79
N GLU A 687 -19.68 42.33 30.29
CA GLU A 687 -18.81 41.35 30.96
C GLU A 687 -18.24 41.87 32.29
N SER A 688 -17.83 43.15 32.35
CA SER A 688 -17.32 43.78 33.58
C SER A 688 -18.38 43.97 34.65
N VAL A 689 -19.64 44.23 34.28
CA VAL A 689 -20.77 44.30 35.21
C VAL A 689 -21.14 42.91 35.73
N LYS A 690 -21.08 41.88 34.87
CA LYS A 690 -21.34 40.48 35.24
C LYS A 690 -20.24 39.92 36.17
N SER A 691 -18.98 40.31 35.97
CA SER A 691 -17.86 39.95 36.86
C SER A 691 -17.87 40.73 38.19
N LYS A 692 -18.28 42.01 38.20
CA LYS A 692 -18.48 42.78 39.43
C LYS A 692 -19.69 42.31 40.26
N LEU A 693 -20.76 41.83 39.61
CA LEU A 693 -21.89 41.18 40.29
C LEU A 693 -21.45 39.87 40.96
N LYS A 694 -20.65 39.03 40.29
CA LYS A 694 -20.08 37.80 40.87
C LYS A 694 -19.13 38.06 42.04
N ALA A 695 -18.26 39.06 41.92
CA ALA A 695 -17.32 39.44 42.98
C ALA A 695 -17.99 40.09 44.21
N ASN A 696 -19.17 40.71 44.04
CA ASN A 696 -19.95 41.26 45.15
C ASN A 696 -20.78 40.20 45.89
N THR A 697 -21.22 39.13 45.22
CA THR A 697 -21.82 37.97 45.91
C THR A 697 -20.77 37.19 46.71
N GLU A 698 -19.56 37.01 46.18
CA GLU A 698 -18.46 36.34 46.91
C GLU A 698 -17.90 37.18 48.08
N LYS A 699 -17.93 38.52 48.00
CA LYS A 699 -17.56 39.39 49.12
C LYS A 699 -18.63 39.52 50.21
N ALA A 700 -19.90 39.23 49.92
CA ALA A 700 -20.96 39.17 50.93
C ALA A 700 -20.88 37.91 51.80
N GLU A 701 -20.23 36.84 51.32
CA GLU A 701 -19.98 35.61 52.07
C GLU A 701 -18.69 35.64 52.92
N GLN A 702 -17.83 36.65 52.75
CA GLN A 702 -16.54 36.78 53.45
C GLN A 702 -16.41 38.03 54.33
N ALA A 703 -17.51 38.52 54.92
CA ALA A 703 -17.44 39.54 55.98
C ALA A 703 -17.36 38.86 57.39
N PRO A 704 -16.44 39.30 58.27
CA PRO A 704 -16.04 38.54 59.45
C PRO A 704 -17.09 38.58 60.58
N LYS A 705 -17.46 37.41 61.09
CA LYS A 705 -18.17 37.27 62.38
C LYS A 705 -17.28 37.84 63.50
N LYS A 706 -17.67 38.99 64.03
CA LYS A 706 -17.12 39.53 65.29
C LYS A 706 -17.34 38.54 66.42
N SER A 707 -16.27 38.32 67.18
CA SER A 707 -16.20 37.52 68.39
C SER A 707 -17.23 37.94 69.45
N ARG A 708 -17.99 36.96 69.95
CA ARG A 708 -18.53 36.97 71.32
C ARG A 708 -17.92 35.79 72.06
N THR A 709 -17.00 36.08 72.95
CA THR A 709 -16.51 35.18 73.99
C THR A 709 -17.56 35.01 75.08
N SER A 710 -17.88 33.77 75.46
CA SER A 710 -17.99 33.36 76.86
C SER A 710 -18.26 31.85 76.98
N LYS A 711 -17.32 31.17 77.65
CA LYS A 711 -17.48 30.05 78.61
C LYS A 711 -18.86 29.36 78.67
N ALA A 712 -18.88 28.03 78.53
CA ALA A 712 -19.16 27.08 79.63
C ALA A 712 -19.54 25.67 79.10
N LYS A 713 -19.04 24.64 79.81
CA LYS A 713 -19.60 23.28 80.04
C LYS A 713 -19.79 22.38 78.80
N GLU A 714 -19.15 21.22 78.66
CA GLU A 714 -18.96 20.09 79.59
C GLU A 714 -20.29 19.65 80.25
N GLU A 715 -21.04 18.79 79.56
CA GLU A 715 -21.63 17.54 80.07
C GLU A 715 -22.65 16.93 79.08
N ARG A 716 -22.49 15.62 78.85
CA ARG A 716 -23.50 14.56 78.68
C ARG A 716 -24.84 14.89 77.98
N ALA A 717 -25.10 14.19 76.87
CA ALA A 717 -26.03 13.05 76.80
C ALA A 717 -26.01 12.45 75.39
#